data_AF-A0AAF5D1D1-F1
#
_entry.id   AF-A0AAF5D1D1-F1
#
_cell.length_a   1.000
_cell.length_b   1.000
_cell.length_c   1.000
_cell.angle_alpha   90.00
_cell.angle_beta   90.00
_cell.angle_gamma   90.00
#
_symmetry.space_group_name_H-M   'P 1'
#
loop_
_entity.id
_entity.type
_entity.pdbx_description
1 polymer ?
#
loop_
_entity_poly.entity_id
_entity_poly.type
_entity_poly.pdbx_seq_one_letter_code
_entity_poly.pdbx_strand_id
1 'polypeptide(L)'
;IILKKFLFLVADKKLILSKKQYLLNNEISKVSLWTAVWRDVESRAIKNKDMNNRFSKPIRLRRYSTGWDGVSGPRSLNKEESDNENSKNFFKLGFATLAISALGYLVSRNAFADSDKNQEQESAHMIQADDTLVLSEKEEKEENKDDKVKVSFPNNIPFLLIGGGTASYYAALTIRSKIPNAHCLIITDEETAPYNRTPLSRDVWWYGNEKTPEYLSYTTRSGKKRQVPYESNGFFIDPSQMDEFEHGAVSIIRGKKVIKLEPENHKAILNDGTEITYGKCLIGTGSKAKELNVISGEKFKNHVTTLRGVEDYRLIAKKIEEGKKDFAIIGGGFLGTELSVSLLRSKINENDANLKITQIFRGKGVLRKDLPEYMANYTAIEMKKMGVNVMINKNVIGGEILDNGKIKLIMENNDGLKSEIETDHVIVAIGSIPDVELGKTSGFEVDSNIGGICTDSGMRSTLHPDVYVAGDVSSFYDPIFGRRRMEHWEHAQISGRVAGENMSGGSKTYTHQGSWYTILGPNIHYTGVGRTDSNLPTVSVFAQEVDDEKAEDGSDIQKAVIFYTENKRIVGVVLLNIFGIGVEVARRLIMDKQEIENFVEISKLFSFYPGPDDEEEEEEERSSENYMYLFKMTKLIELLDFDKKKRKKLKKNSSTQSTTDGSIEDNSSTQKKNSRARNKNSTIDNSQSSGNNPRKRRRSNKKLKKGYEVTTKKIIHDPKLIGALQSLPLFYQQIVVPVKDRHQYNDITKSVGWDFNEILAKPSVLVIGTPEAGKTSFINYLLREKKGYHSHYDAIKDFKSSFTHLYYEDKAALQRGTDAASLNSWQFCKITKYNKPKNDCQIQLLQIKNQLLKEITFIDSPPLSDSMISSMDKETTSGYFPILNNLIRKVDLILFVATSNVVTTSMSKIIATLSPYISKTIFCLNKSDKYKSFDSLTKDRKAFTDYILTSITTGEPKILCTYVKGYLSNSEVKNYIHNDMETLLLRIKKLPTQYKIARLHSLNIHMMECLYIAYIHNEMRKKERKTNVKIISLEDVGELNKCINDVPKSEFFLKTFPTIISIVSEVSDSIKPKCVKLDDVDALKSFLINDFPYITTVAGEEPEILLTFILPVSDPNKDVDAPVKEKKKVIKEIKIALPMNDDEEEEEEEDDNDSNVTNANKTITNEKDQNKLKKKQKFIKINKSTIDKLMKDAQ
;
A
#
# COMPACT_ATOMS: atom_id res chain seq x y z
N ILE A 1 17.43 43.95 -15.90
CA ILE A 1 17.78 42.66 -15.25
C ILE A 1 17.79 41.50 -16.25
N ILE A 2 16.69 41.19 -16.96
CA ILE A 2 16.62 40.05 -17.91
C ILE A 2 17.77 40.09 -18.94
N LEU A 3 18.08 41.25 -19.53
CA LEU A 3 19.20 41.39 -20.47
C LEU A 3 20.58 41.03 -19.85
N LYS A 4 20.80 41.29 -18.54
CA LYS A 4 22.02 40.82 -17.84
C LYS A 4 22.04 39.30 -17.69
N LYS A 5 20.89 38.65 -17.43
CA LYS A 5 20.80 37.17 -17.42
C LYS A 5 21.02 36.58 -18.82
N PHE A 6 20.53 37.23 -19.87
CA PHE A 6 20.76 36.84 -21.26
C PHE A 6 22.23 36.97 -21.68
N LEU A 7 22.88 38.09 -21.37
CA LEU A 7 24.32 38.26 -21.60
C LEU A 7 25.17 37.23 -20.84
N PHE A 8 24.76 36.84 -19.62
CA PHE A 8 25.43 35.77 -18.86
C PHE A 8 25.29 34.39 -19.55
N LEU A 9 24.12 34.08 -20.11
CA LEU A 9 23.90 32.88 -20.93
C LEU A 9 24.69 32.90 -22.25
N VAL A 10 24.84 34.06 -22.89
CA VAL A 10 25.59 34.19 -24.15
C VAL A 10 27.11 34.14 -23.91
N ALA A 11 27.61 34.60 -22.76
CA ALA A 11 29.03 34.50 -22.41
C ALA A 11 29.53 33.03 -22.35
N ASP A 12 28.68 32.10 -21.89
CA ASP A 12 28.96 30.66 -21.86
C ASP A 12 29.19 30.05 -23.27
N LYS A 13 28.87 30.77 -24.36
CA LYS A 13 29.18 30.33 -25.74
C LYS A 13 30.68 30.07 -25.94
N LYS A 14 31.58 30.84 -25.30
CA LYS A 14 33.03 30.54 -25.31
C LYS A 14 33.36 29.25 -24.56
N LEU A 15 32.73 29.00 -23.41
CA LEU A 15 32.99 27.81 -22.60
C LEU A 15 32.50 26.54 -23.31
N ILE A 16 31.31 26.58 -23.90
CA ILE A 16 30.74 25.47 -24.67
C ILE A 16 31.58 25.20 -25.93
N LEU A 17 31.99 26.24 -26.68
CA LEU A 17 32.85 26.06 -27.85
C LEU A 17 34.23 25.50 -27.48
N SER A 18 34.83 25.91 -26.36
CA SER A 18 36.11 25.33 -25.89
C SER A 18 36.00 23.83 -25.59
N LYS A 19 34.82 23.34 -25.23
CA LYS A 19 34.54 21.91 -25.05
C LYS A 19 34.15 21.19 -26.34
N LYS A 20 33.74 21.89 -27.41
CA LYS A 20 33.34 21.26 -28.70
C LYS A 20 34.44 20.34 -29.24
N GLN A 21 35.70 20.74 -29.13
CA GLN A 21 36.84 19.95 -29.62
C GLN A 21 37.07 18.66 -28.80
N TYR A 22 36.82 18.70 -27.48
CA TYR A 22 36.88 17.51 -26.62
C TYR A 22 35.66 16.58 -26.81
N LEU A 23 34.50 17.16 -27.15
CA LEU A 23 33.23 16.46 -27.39
C LEU A 23 33.10 15.89 -28.82
N LEU A 24 33.91 16.33 -29.78
CA LEU A 24 34.01 15.72 -31.11
C LEU A 24 34.93 14.50 -31.10
N ASN A 25 35.99 14.51 -30.28
CA ASN A 25 36.96 13.41 -30.19
C ASN A 25 36.45 12.17 -29.40
N ASN A 26 35.25 12.24 -28.82
CA ASN A 26 34.60 11.13 -28.12
C ASN A 26 33.16 11.04 -28.63
N GLU A 27 32.73 9.89 -29.16
CA GLU A 27 31.46 9.71 -29.87
C GLU A 27 30.23 9.72 -28.92
N ILE A 28 29.94 10.90 -28.37
CA ILE A 28 28.92 11.14 -27.36
C ILE A 28 27.55 11.28 -28.05
N SER A 29 26.71 10.24 -27.90
CA SER A 29 25.41 10.15 -28.57
C SER A 29 24.46 11.31 -28.23
N LYS A 30 23.56 11.66 -29.18
CA LYS A 30 22.55 12.74 -29.02
C LYS A 30 21.82 12.69 -27.66
N VAL A 31 21.46 11.49 -27.19
CA VAL A 31 20.77 11.26 -25.90
C VAL A 31 21.64 11.67 -24.71
N SER A 32 22.92 11.30 -24.71
CA SER A 32 23.83 11.59 -23.60
C SER A 32 24.14 13.09 -23.49
N LEU A 33 24.28 13.79 -24.62
CA LEU A 33 24.40 15.25 -24.66
C LEU A 33 23.15 15.95 -24.11
N TRP A 34 21.96 15.55 -24.57
CA TRP A 34 20.68 16.08 -24.06
C TRP A 34 20.48 15.81 -22.57
N THR A 35 20.88 14.64 -22.08
CA THR A 35 20.80 14.27 -20.66
C THR A 35 21.76 15.10 -19.81
N ALA A 36 22.95 15.44 -20.34
CA ALA A 36 23.88 16.35 -19.66
C ALA A 36 23.33 17.78 -19.58
N VAL A 37 22.72 18.29 -20.65
CA VAL A 37 22.04 19.60 -20.66
C VAL A 37 20.86 19.61 -19.68
N TRP A 38 20.01 18.58 -19.69
CA TRP A 38 18.90 18.46 -18.73
C TRP A 38 19.38 18.41 -17.27
N ARG A 39 20.41 17.62 -16.97
CA ARG A 39 20.99 17.54 -15.60
C ARG A 39 21.53 18.88 -15.12
N ASP A 40 22.15 19.68 -15.98
CA ASP A 40 22.63 21.02 -15.62
C ASP A 40 21.48 22.02 -15.46
N VAL A 41 20.50 22.02 -16.38
CA VAL A 41 19.29 22.86 -16.26
C VAL A 41 18.50 22.53 -14.99
N GLU A 42 18.30 21.25 -14.68
CA GLU A 42 17.64 20.78 -13.46
C GLU A 42 18.44 21.15 -12.21
N SER A 43 19.76 20.91 -12.20
CA SER A 43 20.65 21.29 -11.08
C SER A 43 20.66 22.80 -10.84
N ARG A 44 20.64 23.62 -11.90
CA ARG A 44 20.53 25.08 -11.81
C ARG A 44 19.12 25.50 -11.37
N ALA A 45 18.06 24.83 -11.80
CA ALA A 45 16.68 25.10 -11.36
C ALA A 45 16.48 24.79 -9.87
N ILE A 46 17.03 23.67 -9.39
CA ILE A 46 17.07 23.30 -7.98
C ILE A 46 17.83 24.37 -7.18
N LYS A 47 19.09 24.67 -7.54
CA LYS A 47 19.91 25.67 -6.83
C LYS A 47 19.35 27.10 -6.84
N ASN A 48 18.60 27.49 -7.87
CA ASN A 48 17.96 28.82 -7.91
C ASN A 48 16.69 28.90 -7.06
N LYS A 49 16.10 27.76 -6.66
CA LYS A 49 14.89 27.70 -5.85
C LYS A 49 15.11 28.28 -4.44
N ASP A 50 16.30 28.08 -3.89
CA ASP A 50 16.69 28.53 -2.55
C ASP A 50 16.88 30.05 -2.43
N MET A 51 17.03 30.76 -3.56
CA MET A 51 17.49 32.17 -3.59
C MET A 51 16.40 33.20 -3.91
N ASN A 52 15.12 32.82 -4.06
CA ASN A 52 14.03 33.77 -4.35
C ASN A 52 12.74 33.50 -3.54
N ASN A 53 12.83 33.67 -2.21
CA ASN A 53 11.65 33.79 -1.34
C ASN A 53 10.95 35.16 -1.55
N ARG A 54 10.20 35.29 -2.66
CA ARG A 54 9.09 36.26 -2.88
C ARG A 54 8.33 35.87 -4.17
N PHE A 55 7.00 35.96 -4.13
CA PHE A 55 6.04 35.56 -5.18
C PHE A 55 5.94 34.05 -5.48
N SER A 56 5.19 33.36 -4.64
CA SER A 56 4.79 31.96 -4.80
C SER A 56 3.76 31.74 -5.92
N LYS A 57 4.21 31.43 -7.13
CA LYS A 57 3.45 30.58 -8.07
C LYS A 57 4.36 29.46 -8.58
N PRO A 58 3.97 28.18 -8.49
CA PRO A 58 4.79 27.09 -8.98
C PRO A 58 4.93 27.20 -10.51
N ILE A 59 6.14 26.97 -11.02
CA ILE A 59 6.37 26.87 -12.45
C ILE A 59 5.66 25.61 -12.94
N ARG A 60 4.48 25.78 -13.54
CA ARG A 60 3.85 24.72 -14.33
C ARG A 60 4.82 24.36 -15.46
N LEU A 61 5.26 23.11 -15.50
CA LEU A 61 5.81 22.52 -16.72
C LEU A 61 4.74 22.69 -17.80
N ARG A 62 4.97 23.60 -18.76
CA ARG A 62 4.04 23.77 -19.87
C ARG A 62 4.10 22.50 -20.72
N ARG A 63 2.94 21.95 -21.06
CA ARG A 63 2.82 20.92 -22.10
C ARG A 63 3.53 21.47 -23.35
N TYR A 64 4.44 20.69 -23.92
CA TYR A 64 4.89 20.96 -25.27
C TYR A 64 3.69 20.71 -26.19
N SER A 65 3.24 21.76 -26.89
CA SER A 65 2.28 21.57 -27.97
C SER A 65 3.06 20.94 -29.12
N THR A 66 2.76 19.67 -29.40
CA THR A 66 2.79 19.15 -30.75
C THR A 66 1.77 19.99 -31.54
N GLY A 67 2.24 20.68 -32.58
CA GLY A 67 1.42 21.70 -33.23
C GLY A 67 0.56 21.12 -34.32
N TRP A 68 -0.74 20.98 -34.09
CA TRP A 68 -1.78 20.92 -35.12
C TRP A 68 -3.16 21.27 -34.51
N ASP A 69 -3.50 22.57 -34.49
CA ASP A 69 -4.86 23.05 -34.24
C ASP A 69 -5.42 23.61 -35.56
N GLY A 70 -6.11 22.75 -36.31
CA GLY A 70 -6.66 23.07 -37.63
C GLY A 70 -8.00 23.82 -37.56
N VAL A 71 -7.98 25.14 -37.34
CA VAL A 71 -9.16 26.00 -37.57
C VAL A 71 -8.78 27.23 -38.39
N SER A 72 -9.12 27.20 -39.68
CA SER A 72 -9.03 28.35 -40.59
C SER A 72 -10.36 29.11 -40.64
N GLY A 73 -10.33 30.44 -40.46
CA GLY A 73 -11.52 31.28 -40.58
C GLY A 73 -11.25 32.76 -40.27
N PRO A 74 -11.09 33.63 -41.29
CA PRO A 74 -10.81 35.05 -41.06
C PRO A 74 -12.08 35.84 -40.72
N ARG A 75 -11.99 36.75 -39.74
CA ARG A 75 -12.91 37.89 -39.60
C ARG A 75 -12.14 39.19 -39.51
N SER A 76 -12.79 40.26 -39.99
CA SER A 76 -12.15 41.49 -40.45
C SER A 76 -11.66 42.41 -39.33
N LEU A 77 -10.67 43.24 -39.69
CA LEU A 77 -10.32 44.45 -38.97
C LEU A 77 -11.54 45.36 -38.80
N ASN A 78 -11.62 46.03 -37.66
CA ASN A 78 -12.13 47.40 -37.58
C ASN A 78 -11.29 48.17 -36.55
N LYS A 79 -11.19 49.49 -36.72
CA LYS A 79 -10.50 50.40 -35.79
C LYS A 79 -11.50 50.94 -34.77
N GLU A 80 -11.08 51.11 -33.53
CA GLU A 80 -11.50 52.23 -32.68
C GLU A 80 -10.53 52.41 -31.50
N GLU A 81 -10.79 53.38 -30.62
CA GLU A 81 -9.75 54.13 -29.91
C GLU A 81 -9.66 53.86 -28.39
N SER A 82 -8.69 54.55 -27.77
CA SER A 82 -8.61 54.90 -26.33
C SER A 82 -8.50 53.79 -25.27
N ASP A 83 -7.32 53.75 -24.65
CA ASP A 83 -7.10 53.56 -23.20
C ASP A 83 -8.06 52.70 -22.38
N ASN A 84 -7.70 51.41 -22.28
CA ASN A 84 -7.80 50.69 -21.01
C ASN A 84 -6.59 49.73 -20.82
N GLU A 85 -6.40 49.22 -19.60
CA GLU A 85 -5.12 48.68 -19.16
C GLU A 85 -4.71 47.30 -19.75
N ASN A 86 -3.41 47.00 -19.59
CA ASN A 86 -2.80 45.66 -19.57
C ASN A 86 -2.74 44.82 -20.87
N SER A 87 -3.47 45.14 -21.94
CA SER A 87 -3.29 44.49 -23.26
C SER A 87 -1.88 44.69 -23.85
N LYS A 88 -1.28 45.87 -23.64
CA LYS A 88 0.02 46.30 -24.18
C LYS A 88 1.24 45.47 -23.71
N ASN A 89 1.08 44.57 -22.72
CA ASN A 89 2.13 43.63 -22.29
C ASN A 89 2.12 42.28 -23.05
N PHE A 90 1.02 41.92 -23.74
CA PHE A 90 0.94 40.63 -24.44
C PHE A 90 1.76 40.61 -25.75
N PHE A 91 1.71 41.69 -26.54
CA PHE A 91 2.40 41.78 -27.83
C PHE A 91 3.94 41.69 -27.74
N LYS A 92 4.54 42.15 -26.64
CA LYS A 92 5.98 42.00 -26.39
C LYS A 92 6.41 40.57 -26.05
N LEU A 93 5.47 39.69 -25.71
CA LEU A 93 5.75 38.27 -25.44
C LEU A 93 5.82 37.43 -26.73
N GLY A 94 4.93 37.71 -27.70
CA GLY A 94 4.84 36.96 -28.96
C GLY A 94 6.12 37.02 -29.81
N PHE A 95 6.73 38.21 -29.95
CA PHE A 95 8.01 38.37 -30.65
C PHE A 95 9.16 37.62 -29.97
N ALA A 96 9.16 37.52 -28.64
CA ALA A 96 10.19 36.76 -27.93
C ALA A 96 10.07 35.24 -28.21
N THR A 97 8.84 34.70 -28.27
CA THR A 97 8.63 33.29 -28.63
C THR A 97 8.98 32.98 -30.09
N LEU A 98 8.63 33.86 -31.04
CA LEU A 98 9.04 33.70 -32.44
C LEU A 98 10.56 33.83 -32.64
N ALA A 99 11.22 34.72 -31.90
CA ALA A 99 12.68 34.81 -31.90
C ALA A 99 13.34 33.54 -31.36
N ILE A 100 12.74 32.88 -30.35
CA ILE A 100 13.27 31.62 -29.79
C ILE A 100 13.10 30.45 -30.76
N SER A 101 11.95 30.29 -31.44
CA SER A 101 11.78 29.25 -32.45
C SER A 101 12.64 29.50 -33.69
N ALA A 102 12.72 30.75 -34.15
CA ALA A 102 13.59 31.14 -35.27
C ALA A 102 15.07 30.94 -34.95
N LEU A 103 15.55 31.28 -33.73
CA LEU A 103 16.93 30.93 -33.33
C LEU A 103 17.12 29.43 -33.19
N GLY A 104 16.13 28.67 -32.70
CA GLY A 104 16.21 27.21 -32.64
C GLY A 104 16.44 26.60 -34.03
N TYR A 105 15.63 27.02 -35.00
CA TYR A 105 15.71 26.58 -36.40
C TYR A 105 16.98 27.08 -37.12
N LEU A 106 17.42 28.31 -36.87
CA LEU A 106 18.67 28.83 -37.43
C LEU A 106 19.91 28.20 -36.79
N VAL A 107 19.86 27.82 -35.52
CA VAL A 107 20.96 27.10 -34.85
C VAL A 107 21.02 25.65 -35.30
N SER A 108 19.89 24.96 -35.53
CA SER A 108 19.93 23.62 -36.13
C SER A 108 20.42 23.68 -37.59
N ARG A 109 19.94 24.64 -38.40
CA ARG A 109 20.37 24.80 -39.80
C ARG A 109 21.84 25.18 -39.92
N ASN A 110 22.30 26.21 -39.21
CA ASN A 110 23.69 26.69 -39.32
C ASN A 110 24.71 25.82 -38.55
N ALA A 111 24.27 24.80 -37.80
CA ALA A 111 25.17 23.81 -37.20
C ALA A 111 25.54 22.65 -38.14
N PHE A 112 24.79 22.44 -39.23
CA PHE A 112 24.94 21.32 -40.15
C PHE A 112 25.00 21.72 -41.65
N ALA A 113 24.88 23.01 -41.98
CA ALA A 113 24.99 23.50 -43.36
C ALA A 113 26.35 23.22 -44.07
N ASP A 114 27.38 22.79 -43.32
CA ASP A 114 28.70 22.42 -43.84
C ASP A 114 28.93 20.88 -43.90
N SER A 115 27.98 20.02 -43.52
CA SER A 115 28.06 18.57 -43.77
C SER A 115 27.40 18.18 -45.10
N ASP A 116 26.28 18.80 -45.45
CA ASP A 116 25.33 18.24 -46.42
C ASP A 116 25.65 18.63 -47.88
N LYS A 117 26.86 19.15 -48.15
CA LYS A 117 27.32 19.52 -49.51
C LYS A 117 28.15 18.45 -50.24
N ASN A 118 28.55 17.38 -49.54
CA ASN A 118 29.34 16.29 -50.12
C ASN A 118 28.63 14.92 -50.04
N GLN A 119 27.28 14.88 -50.18
CA GLN A 119 26.56 13.61 -50.31
C GLN A 119 25.22 13.62 -51.07
N GLU A 120 24.87 14.70 -51.79
CA GLU A 120 23.73 14.71 -52.74
C GLU A 120 24.08 14.14 -54.14
N GLN A 121 25.19 13.41 -54.27
CA GLN A 121 25.62 12.78 -55.53
C GLN A 121 26.01 11.29 -55.31
N GLU A 122 25.01 10.42 -55.22
CA GLU A 122 25.10 9.03 -55.73
C GLU A 122 23.76 8.28 -55.74
N SER A 123 22.84 8.53 -54.80
CA SER A 123 21.55 7.82 -54.71
C SER A 123 20.42 8.40 -55.56
N ALA A 124 20.71 8.77 -56.81
CA ALA A 124 19.76 9.38 -57.76
C ALA A 124 19.52 8.55 -59.05
N HIS A 125 19.96 7.28 -59.09
CA HIS A 125 19.83 6.40 -60.26
C HIS A 125 19.48 4.93 -59.93
N MET A 126 18.29 4.69 -59.39
CA MET A 126 17.48 3.48 -59.63
C MET A 126 16.01 3.93 -59.67
N ILE A 127 15.49 4.37 -60.81
CA ILE A 127 14.99 3.55 -61.95
C ILE A 127 13.77 2.73 -61.55
N GLN A 128 12.68 2.95 -62.30
CA GLN A 128 11.39 2.27 -62.16
C GLN A 128 11.51 0.79 -62.53
N ALA A 129 10.78 -0.06 -61.83
CA ALA A 129 10.54 -1.46 -62.20
C ALA A 129 9.08 -1.81 -61.89
N ASP A 130 8.41 -2.34 -62.90
CA ASP A 130 6.97 -2.30 -63.10
C ASP A 130 6.12 -3.25 -62.21
N ASP A 131 4.82 -2.97 -62.27
CA ASP A 131 3.67 -3.88 -62.21
C ASP A 131 3.31 -4.73 -60.98
N THR A 132 2.26 -4.25 -60.30
CA THR A 132 0.90 -4.81 -60.44
C THR A 132 0.75 -6.35 -60.47
N LEU A 133 0.99 -7.01 -59.34
CA LEU A 133 0.56 -8.41 -59.15
C LEU A 133 -0.94 -8.49 -58.79
N VAL A 134 -1.80 -8.70 -59.79
CA VAL A 134 -3.21 -9.11 -59.62
C VAL A 134 -3.35 -10.57 -60.04
N LEU A 135 -3.42 -11.46 -59.05
CA LEU A 135 -3.81 -12.87 -59.17
C LEU A 135 -4.50 -13.28 -57.86
N SER A 136 -5.59 -14.03 -57.85
CA SER A 136 -6.54 -14.38 -58.91
C SER A 136 -7.78 -14.96 -58.23
N GLU A 137 -8.99 -14.70 -58.75
CA GLU A 137 -10.24 -15.23 -58.18
C GLU A 137 -10.25 -16.77 -58.17
N LYS A 138 -10.71 -17.37 -57.08
CA LYS A 138 -11.05 -18.80 -57.01
C LYS A 138 -12.29 -19.02 -56.16
N GLU A 139 -13.40 -19.14 -56.89
CA GLU A 139 -14.54 -20.04 -56.69
C GLU A 139 -15.02 -20.30 -55.26
N GLU A 140 -16.28 -19.92 -55.05
CA GLU A 140 -17.11 -20.24 -53.91
C GLU A 140 -17.15 -21.76 -53.64
N LYS A 141 -17.06 -22.14 -52.36
CA LYS A 141 -17.59 -23.41 -51.87
C LYS A 141 -18.42 -23.19 -50.63
N GLU A 142 -19.36 -24.08 -50.44
CA GLU A 142 -20.59 -23.85 -49.68
C GLU A 142 -20.39 -23.78 -48.16
N GLU A 143 -21.48 -23.41 -47.50
CA GLU A 143 -21.55 -23.06 -46.09
C GLU A 143 -21.20 -24.22 -45.15
N ASN A 144 -20.37 -23.93 -44.14
CA ASN A 144 -20.61 -24.44 -42.79
C ASN A 144 -21.09 -23.25 -41.94
N LYS A 145 -22.39 -23.20 -41.65
CA LYS A 145 -22.99 -22.22 -40.73
C LYS A 145 -22.75 -22.61 -39.26
N ASP A 146 -21.48 -22.69 -38.86
CA ASP A 146 -21.14 -22.69 -37.43
C ASP A 146 -21.18 -21.25 -36.92
N ASP A 147 -22.13 -20.93 -36.04
CA ASP A 147 -22.31 -19.60 -35.44
C ASP A 147 -21.16 -19.25 -34.46
N LYS A 148 -19.98 -19.01 -35.02
CA LYS A 148 -18.83 -18.41 -34.32
C LYS A 148 -19.18 -16.98 -33.96
N VAL A 149 -19.81 -16.84 -32.79
CA VAL A 149 -20.20 -15.58 -32.15
C VAL A 149 -19.13 -14.52 -32.38
N LYS A 150 -19.45 -13.53 -33.21
CA LYS A 150 -18.62 -12.33 -33.36
C LYS A 150 -18.68 -11.57 -32.05
N VAL A 151 -17.66 -11.79 -31.20
CA VAL A 151 -17.47 -11.05 -29.95
C VAL A 151 -17.56 -9.57 -30.26
N SER A 152 -18.58 -8.89 -29.72
CA SER A 152 -18.79 -7.46 -29.93
C SER A 152 -17.76 -6.68 -29.11
N PHE A 153 -16.74 -6.18 -29.79
CA PHE A 153 -15.71 -5.36 -29.19
C PHE A 153 -16.24 -3.94 -28.90
N PRO A 154 -15.99 -3.36 -27.72
CA PRO A 154 -16.22 -1.94 -27.49
C PRO A 154 -15.23 -1.13 -28.34
N ASN A 155 -15.72 -0.37 -29.31
CA ASN A 155 -14.90 0.38 -30.28
C ASN A 155 -13.94 1.40 -29.62
N ASN A 156 -14.25 1.86 -28.41
CA ASN A 156 -13.43 2.80 -27.62
C ASN A 156 -13.45 2.40 -26.14
N ILE A 157 -12.28 2.25 -25.51
CA ILE A 157 -12.14 1.91 -24.10
C ILE A 157 -11.29 2.95 -23.33
N PRO A 158 -11.74 3.49 -22.18
CA PRO A 158 -10.94 4.44 -21.40
C PRO A 158 -9.55 3.92 -21.01
N PHE A 159 -9.43 2.63 -20.68
CA PHE A 159 -8.17 1.98 -20.32
C PHE A 159 -8.03 0.59 -20.98
N LEU A 160 -7.05 0.46 -21.89
CA LEU A 160 -6.68 -0.79 -22.55
C LEU A 160 -5.43 -1.40 -21.88
N LEU A 161 -5.48 -2.68 -21.54
CA LEU A 161 -4.42 -3.38 -20.79
C LEU A 161 -4.03 -4.67 -21.54
N ILE A 162 -2.81 -4.73 -22.06
CA ILE A 162 -2.38 -5.79 -23.00
C ILE A 162 -1.52 -6.84 -22.27
N GLY A 163 -1.87 -8.11 -22.47
CA GLY A 163 -1.34 -9.28 -21.78
C GLY A 163 -2.10 -9.55 -20.48
N GLY A 164 -2.57 -10.79 -20.28
CA GLY A 164 -3.30 -11.23 -19.07
C GLY A 164 -2.42 -11.39 -17.82
N GLY A 165 -1.29 -10.69 -17.77
CA GLY A 165 -0.29 -10.83 -16.72
C GLY A 165 -0.65 -10.14 -15.40
N THR A 166 0.16 -10.43 -14.38
CA THR A 166 0.08 -9.82 -13.05
C THR A 166 0.16 -8.29 -13.09
N ALA A 167 0.93 -7.72 -14.01
CA ALA A 167 1.02 -6.27 -14.20
C ALA A 167 -0.32 -5.65 -14.63
N SER A 168 -1.00 -6.23 -15.62
CA SER A 168 -2.29 -5.77 -16.13
C SER A 168 -3.42 -5.91 -15.10
N TYR A 169 -3.46 -7.03 -14.37
CA TYR A 169 -4.44 -7.22 -13.29
C TYR A 169 -4.30 -6.16 -12.19
N TYR A 170 -3.09 -5.94 -11.66
CA TYR A 170 -2.88 -4.93 -10.63
C TYR A 170 -2.99 -3.48 -11.17
N ALA A 171 -2.79 -3.25 -12.46
CA ALA A 171 -3.13 -1.98 -13.10
C ALA A 171 -4.65 -1.76 -13.11
N ALA A 172 -5.45 -2.73 -13.55
CA ALA A 172 -6.92 -2.64 -13.55
C ALA A 172 -7.50 -2.36 -12.16
N LEU A 173 -7.03 -3.09 -11.14
CA LEU A 173 -7.40 -2.85 -9.74
C LEU A 173 -7.02 -1.44 -9.28
N THR A 174 -5.82 -0.97 -9.63
CA THR A 174 -5.38 0.37 -9.22
C THR A 174 -6.17 1.45 -9.94
N ILE A 175 -6.44 1.31 -11.23
CA ILE A 175 -7.25 2.26 -12.01
C ILE A 175 -8.64 2.39 -11.39
N ARG A 176 -9.33 1.29 -11.10
CA ARG A 176 -10.64 1.31 -10.43
C ARG A 176 -10.59 1.82 -8.99
N SER A 177 -9.48 1.63 -8.27
CA SER A 177 -9.30 2.24 -6.93
C SER A 177 -9.17 3.77 -6.96
N LYS A 178 -8.78 4.35 -8.11
CA LYS A 178 -8.60 5.80 -8.31
C LYS A 178 -9.78 6.46 -9.02
N ILE A 179 -10.41 5.72 -9.93
CA ILE A 179 -11.55 6.14 -10.74
C ILE A 179 -12.56 4.98 -10.65
N PRO A 180 -13.49 5.00 -9.68
CA PRO A 180 -14.40 3.87 -9.43
C PRO A 180 -15.15 3.40 -10.69
N ASN A 181 -15.69 4.35 -11.45
CA ASN A 181 -16.44 4.11 -12.68
C ASN A 181 -15.53 3.87 -13.91
N ALA A 182 -14.26 3.46 -13.74
CA ALA A 182 -13.37 3.20 -14.87
C ALA A 182 -13.68 1.85 -15.55
N HIS A 183 -13.84 1.89 -16.86
CA HIS A 183 -13.95 0.71 -17.73
C HIS A 183 -12.54 0.33 -18.22
N CYS A 184 -12.10 -0.88 -17.86
CA CYS A 184 -10.77 -1.41 -18.13
C CYS A 184 -10.85 -2.71 -18.92
N LEU A 185 -10.35 -2.74 -20.16
CA LEU A 185 -10.34 -3.93 -21.00
C LEU A 185 -8.97 -4.60 -20.96
N ILE A 186 -8.92 -5.86 -20.54
CA ILE A 186 -7.72 -6.71 -20.61
C ILE A 186 -7.79 -7.53 -21.91
N ILE A 187 -6.76 -7.48 -22.75
CA ILE A 187 -6.64 -8.34 -23.94
C ILE A 187 -5.46 -9.29 -23.75
N THR A 188 -5.69 -10.58 -23.90
CA THR A 188 -4.69 -11.63 -23.66
C THR A 188 -4.76 -12.74 -24.71
N ASP A 189 -3.59 -13.25 -25.09
CA ASP A 189 -3.41 -14.37 -26.01
C ASP A 189 -3.56 -15.75 -25.34
N GLU A 190 -3.46 -15.81 -24.01
CA GLU A 190 -3.81 -17.01 -23.22
C GLU A 190 -5.32 -17.15 -22.95
N GLU A 191 -5.83 -18.38 -22.90
CA GLU A 191 -7.24 -18.70 -22.60
C GLU A 191 -7.63 -18.61 -21.11
N THR A 192 -6.66 -18.36 -20.23
CA THR A 192 -6.88 -18.27 -18.77
C THR A 192 -7.01 -16.82 -18.31
N ALA A 193 -7.97 -16.54 -17.42
CA ALA A 193 -8.10 -15.23 -16.77
C ALA A 193 -6.85 -14.89 -15.92
N PRO A 194 -6.48 -13.60 -15.74
CA PRO A 194 -5.27 -13.20 -15.05
C PRO A 194 -5.00 -13.95 -13.74
N TYR A 195 -3.79 -14.49 -13.66
CA TYR A 195 -3.42 -15.47 -12.65
C TYR A 195 -2.02 -15.21 -12.08
N ASN A 196 -1.76 -15.75 -10.90
CA ASN A 196 -0.41 -15.79 -10.36
C ASN A 196 0.37 -16.93 -11.02
N ARG A 197 1.53 -16.64 -11.63
CA ARG A 197 2.38 -17.67 -12.24
C ARG A 197 3.25 -18.44 -11.22
N THR A 198 3.51 -17.90 -10.02
CA THR A 198 4.45 -18.53 -9.07
C THR A 198 4.04 -19.95 -8.61
N PRO A 199 2.75 -20.28 -8.36
CA PRO A 199 2.34 -21.62 -7.96
C PRO A 199 2.70 -22.71 -8.98
N LEU A 200 2.78 -22.38 -10.28
CA LEU A 200 3.00 -23.36 -11.37
C LEU A 200 4.38 -24.06 -11.29
N SER A 201 5.36 -23.43 -10.65
CA SER A 201 6.70 -24.01 -10.45
C SER A 201 6.82 -24.88 -9.19
N ARG A 202 5.85 -24.78 -8.26
CA ARG A 202 5.99 -25.26 -6.88
C ARG A 202 4.67 -25.75 -6.27
N ASP A 203 3.80 -24.85 -5.82
CA ASP A 203 2.64 -25.17 -4.98
C ASP A 203 1.63 -26.12 -5.64
N VAL A 204 1.45 -26.05 -6.96
CA VAL A 204 0.58 -27.00 -7.68
C VAL A 204 1.12 -28.44 -7.67
N TRP A 205 2.44 -28.62 -7.52
CA TRP A 205 3.09 -29.93 -7.41
C TRP A 205 3.17 -30.44 -5.97
N TRP A 206 3.25 -29.52 -4.99
CA TRP A 206 3.35 -29.88 -3.56
C TRP A 206 1.98 -30.13 -2.92
N TYR A 207 0.95 -29.40 -3.37
CA TYR A 207 -0.36 -29.28 -2.73
C TYR A 207 -1.55 -29.50 -3.68
N GLY A 208 -1.27 -29.81 -4.94
CA GLY A 208 -2.27 -30.20 -5.93
C GLY A 208 -2.63 -31.68 -5.88
N ASN A 209 -3.46 -32.09 -6.85
CA ASN A 209 -3.86 -33.46 -7.12
C ASN A 209 -4.12 -33.65 -8.62
N GLU A 210 -4.56 -34.85 -9.02
CA GLU A 210 -4.97 -35.20 -10.39
C GLU A 210 -5.87 -34.15 -11.09
N LYS A 211 -6.70 -33.42 -10.32
CA LYS A 211 -7.65 -32.43 -10.83
C LYS A 211 -7.10 -30.99 -10.81
N THR A 212 -5.91 -30.74 -10.28
CA THR A 212 -5.29 -29.42 -10.28
C THR A 212 -4.94 -28.90 -11.69
N PRO A 213 -4.52 -29.72 -12.69
CA PRO A 213 -4.40 -29.28 -14.09
C PRO A 213 -5.71 -28.79 -14.70
N GLU A 214 -6.85 -29.41 -14.34
CA GLU A 214 -8.18 -29.04 -14.81
C GLU A 214 -8.65 -27.71 -14.16
N TYR A 215 -8.85 -27.71 -12.84
CA TYR A 215 -9.47 -26.60 -12.09
C TYR A 215 -8.52 -25.49 -11.64
N LEU A 216 -7.20 -25.66 -11.84
CA LEU A 216 -6.16 -24.73 -11.39
C LEU A 216 -6.31 -24.34 -9.90
N SER A 217 -6.61 -25.34 -9.07
CA SER A 217 -6.82 -25.16 -7.63
C SER A 217 -6.13 -26.25 -6.81
N TYR A 218 -5.65 -25.88 -5.63
CA TYR A 218 -4.81 -26.71 -4.75
C TYR A 218 -5.13 -26.41 -3.28
N THR A 219 -4.75 -27.30 -2.36
CA THR A 219 -5.06 -27.17 -0.92
C THR A 219 -3.77 -27.08 -0.11
N THR A 220 -3.42 -25.86 0.31
CA THR A 220 -2.18 -25.57 1.06
C THR A 220 -2.05 -26.42 2.35
N ARG A 221 -0.82 -26.55 2.88
CA ARG A 221 -0.52 -27.29 4.14
C ARG A 221 -1.43 -26.94 5.33
N SER A 222 -2.00 -25.73 5.39
CA SER A 222 -2.98 -25.31 6.41
C SER A 222 -4.45 -25.63 6.09
N GLY A 223 -4.72 -26.52 5.13
CA GLY A 223 -6.08 -26.89 4.68
C GLY A 223 -6.81 -25.81 3.86
N LYS A 224 -6.21 -24.61 3.70
CA LYS A 224 -6.82 -23.48 2.99
C LYS A 224 -6.75 -23.74 1.46
N LYS A 225 -7.91 -23.90 0.81
CA LYS A 225 -8.02 -24.01 -0.66
C LYS A 225 -7.60 -22.70 -1.35
N ARG A 226 -6.88 -22.81 -2.46
CA ARG A 226 -6.41 -21.70 -3.30
C ARG A 226 -6.70 -21.96 -4.77
N GLN A 227 -6.81 -20.89 -5.54
CA GLN A 227 -6.86 -20.91 -7.01
C GLN A 227 -5.60 -20.22 -7.55
N VAL A 228 -5.18 -20.61 -8.77
CA VAL A 228 -4.07 -19.97 -9.48
C VAL A 228 -4.53 -18.66 -10.17
N PRO A 229 -5.72 -18.59 -10.81
CA PRO A 229 -6.38 -17.31 -11.14
C PRO A 229 -6.53 -16.39 -9.93
N TYR A 230 -6.37 -15.08 -10.15
CA TYR A 230 -6.56 -14.08 -9.09
C TYR A 230 -8.04 -13.89 -8.72
N GLU A 231 -8.92 -14.04 -9.70
CA GLU A 231 -10.36 -13.81 -9.57
C GLU A 231 -11.14 -14.94 -10.27
N SER A 232 -12.36 -15.20 -9.81
CA SER A 232 -13.29 -16.06 -10.54
C SER A 232 -13.73 -15.40 -11.86
N ASN A 233 -14.15 -16.20 -12.86
CA ASN A 233 -14.62 -15.67 -14.16
C ASN A 233 -15.70 -14.58 -14.00
N GLY A 234 -16.59 -14.68 -13.01
CA GLY A 234 -17.65 -13.70 -12.74
C GLY A 234 -17.21 -12.35 -12.17
N PHE A 235 -15.91 -12.13 -11.94
CA PHE A 235 -15.35 -10.79 -11.71
C PHE A 235 -15.26 -9.97 -13.02
N PHE A 236 -15.09 -10.66 -14.14
CA PHE A 236 -14.94 -10.04 -15.46
C PHE A 236 -16.31 -9.92 -16.12
N ILE A 237 -16.66 -8.69 -16.50
CA ILE A 237 -17.89 -8.38 -17.23
C ILE A 237 -17.66 -8.65 -18.71
N ASP A 238 -18.68 -9.12 -19.42
CA ASP A 238 -18.56 -9.36 -20.87
C ASP A 238 -18.24 -8.05 -21.62
N PRO A 239 -17.27 -8.02 -22.56
CA PRO A 239 -16.92 -6.81 -23.31
C PRO A 239 -18.11 -6.13 -24.03
N SER A 240 -19.13 -6.91 -24.44
CA SER A 240 -20.31 -6.40 -25.14
C SER A 240 -21.31 -5.68 -24.22
N GLN A 241 -21.35 -6.07 -22.94
CA GLN A 241 -22.21 -5.47 -21.91
C GLN A 241 -21.52 -4.30 -21.20
N MET A 242 -20.28 -3.97 -21.57
CA MET A 242 -19.41 -3.11 -20.77
C MET A 242 -19.96 -1.69 -20.55
N ASP A 243 -20.73 -1.16 -21.50
CA ASP A 243 -21.38 0.15 -21.43
C ASP A 243 -22.64 0.17 -20.53
N GLU A 244 -23.21 -0.99 -20.17
CA GLU A 244 -24.38 -1.09 -19.28
C GLU A 244 -24.02 -0.86 -17.80
N PHE A 245 -22.73 -0.89 -17.44
CA PHE A 245 -22.26 -0.86 -16.05
C PHE A 245 -21.80 0.54 -15.61
N GLU A 246 -22.74 1.42 -15.22
CA GLU A 246 -22.46 2.79 -14.74
C GLU A 246 -21.37 2.92 -13.67
N HIS A 247 -21.10 1.85 -12.92
CA HIS A 247 -20.12 1.79 -11.81
C HIS A 247 -18.75 1.23 -12.22
N GLY A 248 -18.45 1.17 -13.53
CA GLY A 248 -17.15 0.79 -14.08
C GLY A 248 -16.89 -0.71 -14.07
N ALA A 249 -16.36 -1.21 -15.18
CA ALA A 249 -16.13 -2.64 -15.41
C ALA A 249 -14.65 -3.01 -15.55
N VAL A 250 -14.32 -4.27 -15.24
CA VAL A 250 -13.14 -4.93 -15.83
C VAL A 250 -13.66 -6.01 -16.76
N SER A 251 -13.24 -5.96 -18.02
CA SER A 251 -13.61 -6.95 -19.04
C SER A 251 -12.36 -7.64 -19.57
N ILE A 252 -12.51 -8.85 -20.11
CA ILE A 252 -11.39 -9.63 -20.65
C ILE A 252 -11.72 -10.19 -22.02
N ILE A 253 -10.74 -10.11 -22.93
CA ILE A 253 -10.74 -10.79 -24.22
C ILE A 253 -9.56 -11.78 -24.20
N ARG A 254 -9.87 -13.05 -24.49
CA ARG A 254 -8.92 -14.18 -24.47
C ARG A 254 -8.65 -14.70 -25.87
N GLY A 255 -7.56 -15.43 -26.08
CA GLY A 255 -7.18 -15.96 -27.39
C GLY A 255 -6.88 -14.89 -28.45
N LYS A 256 -6.64 -13.63 -28.04
CA LYS A 256 -6.42 -12.49 -28.95
C LYS A 256 -5.13 -11.76 -28.61
N LYS A 257 -4.28 -11.57 -29.62
CA LYS A 257 -3.00 -10.88 -29.52
C LYS A 257 -3.09 -9.51 -30.17
N VAL A 258 -2.76 -8.44 -29.46
CA VAL A 258 -2.50 -7.13 -30.08
C VAL A 258 -1.16 -7.21 -30.82
N ILE A 259 -1.16 -6.96 -32.12
CA ILE A 259 0.02 -7.07 -32.99
C ILE A 259 0.67 -5.72 -33.31
N LYS A 260 -0.10 -4.63 -33.25
CA LYS A 260 0.35 -3.26 -33.47
C LYS A 260 -0.45 -2.28 -32.61
N LEU A 261 0.23 -1.27 -32.08
CA LEU A 261 -0.37 -0.05 -31.55
C LEU A 261 -0.06 1.11 -32.52
N GLU A 262 -1.00 2.05 -32.62
CA GLU A 262 -0.81 3.33 -33.26
C GLU A 262 -1.03 4.42 -32.19
N PRO A 263 0.03 4.82 -31.46
CA PRO A 263 -0.14 5.67 -30.28
C PRO A 263 -0.65 7.07 -30.59
N GLU A 264 -0.36 7.60 -31.79
CA GLU A 264 -0.87 8.91 -32.23
C GLU A 264 -2.37 8.86 -32.55
N ASN A 265 -2.83 7.73 -33.12
CA ASN A 265 -4.25 7.47 -33.40
C ASN A 265 -5.00 6.89 -32.19
N HIS A 266 -4.34 6.71 -31.05
CA HIS A 266 -4.90 6.06 -29.86
C HIS A 266 -5.56 4.70 -30.17
N LYS A 267 -4.95 3.91 -31.08
CA LYS A 267 -5.54 2.68 -31.62
C LYS A 267 -4.67 1.44 -31.34
N ALA A 268 -5.31 0.30 -31.12
CA ALA A 268 -4.72 -1.03 -31.06
C ALA A 268 -5.30 -1.93 -32.16
N ILE A 269 -4.46 -2.77 -32.78
CA ILE A 269 -4.85 -3.69 -33.87
C ILE A 269 -4.52 -5.12 -33.44
N LEU A 270 -5.52 -5.99 -33.52
CA LEU A 270 -5.46 -7.40 -33.12
C LEU A 270 -5.04 -8.32 -34.28
N ASN A 271 -4.65 -9.55 -33.95
CA ASN A 271 -4.22 -10.58 -34.90
C ASN A 271 -5.32 -11.09 -35.87
N ASP A 272 -6.57 -10.67 -35.69
CA ASP A 272 -7.70 -10.94 -36.59
C ASP A 272 -8.13 -9.69 -37.40
N GLY A 273 -7.37 -8.59 -37.31
CA GLY A 273 -7.68 -7.31 -37.95
C GLY A 273 -8.62 -6.41 -37.15
N THR A 274 -9.13 -6.84 -35.99
CA THR A 274 -9.98 -5.99 -35.14
C THR A 274 -9.21 -4.75 -34.67
N GLU A 275 -9.82 -3.57 -34.81
CA GLU A 275 -9.31 -2.30 -34.28
C GLU A 275 -10.06 -1.89 -33.01
N ILE A 276 -9.32 -1.42 -31.99
CA ILE A 276 -9.89 -0.91 -30.73
C ILE A 276 -9.22 0.43 -30.41
N THR A 277 -9.99 1.49 -30.24
CA THR A 277 -9.47 2.80 -29.79
C THR A 277 -9.43 2.89 -28.26
N TYR A 278 -8.53 3.70 -27.70
CA TYR A 278 -8.35 3.77 -26.24
C TYR A 278 -8.05 5.17 -25.69
N GLY A 279 -8.50 5.42 -24.46
CA GLY A 279 -8.07 6.58 -23.68
C GLY A 279 -6.58 6.49 -23.32
N LYS A 280 -6.16 5.39 -22.68
CA LYS A 280 -4.76 5.06 -22.38
C LYS A 280 -4.48 3.56 -22.51
N CYS A 281 -3.23 3.21 -22.80
CA CYS A 281 -2.80 1.83 -22.98
C CYS A 281 -1.70 1.40 -21.98
N LEU A 282 -1.71 0.13 -21.55
CA LEU A 282 -0.61 -0.53 -20.85
C LEU A 282 -0.14 -1.75 -21.65
N ILE A 283 1.17 -1.85 -21.88
CA ILE A 283 1.84 -3.05 -22.37
C ILE A 283 2.34 -3.85 -21.17
N GLY A 284 1.70 -4.99 -20.89
CA GLY A 284 2.00 -5.92 -19.80
C GLY A 284 2.33 -7.35 -20.27
N THR A 285 2.81 -7.49 -21.51
CA THR A 285 3.10 -8.77 -22.21
C THR A 285 4.13 -9.66 -21.50
N GLY A 286 4.99 -9.10 -20.65
CA GLY A 286 5.90 -9.88 -19.80
C GLY A 286 7.07 -10.51 -20.57
N SER A 287 7.14 -11.83 -20.62
CA SER A 287 8.24 -12.54 -21.28
C SER A 287 7.86 -13.96 -21.71
N LYS A 288 8.48 -14.44 -22.79
CA LYS A 288 8.37 -15.80 -23.32
C LYS A 288 9.49 -16.68 -22.73
N ALA A 289 9.27 -17.99 -22.62
CA ALA A 289 10.34 -18.92 -22.24
C ALA A 289 11.47 -18.90 -23.29
N LYS A 290 12.72 -19.10 -22.86
CA LYS A 290 13.84 -19.25 -23.80
C LYS A 290 14.00 -20.71 -24.22
N GLU A 291 13.69 -21.00 -25.48
CA GLU A 291 13.98 -22.28 -26.11
C GLU A 291 15.48 -22.56 -26.28
N LEU A 292 15.82 -23.83 -26.45
CA LEU A 292 17.18 -24.30 -26.69
C LEU A 292 17.29 -24.87 -28.12
N ASN A 293 17.86 -24.08 -29.03
CA ASN A 293 17.89 -24.32 -30.49
C ASN A 293 18.30 -25.73 -30.96
N VAL A 294 19.09 -26.46 -30.15
CA VAL A 294 19.59 -27.80 -30.50
C VAL A 294 18.61 -28.94 -30.18
N ILE A 295 17.50 -28.62 -29.50
CA ILE A 295 16.39 -29.55 -29.17
C ILE A 295 15.01 -28.87 -29.30
N SER A 296 14.90 -27.83 -30.12
CA SER A 296 13.64 -27.11 -30.42
C SER A 296 13.06 -27.52 -31.77
N GLY A 297 11.79 -27.20 -32.00
CA GLY A 297 11.08 -27.51 -33.26
C GLY A 297 10.38 -28.87 -33.27
N GLU A 298 9.67 -29.16 -34.36
CA GLU A 298 8.65 -30.21 -34.40
C GLU A 298 9.16 -31.61 -34.04
N LYS A 299 10.39 -31.96 -34.46
CA LYS A 299 11.07 -33.23 -34.11
C LYS A 299 11.03 -33.54 -32.60
N PHE A 300 11.05 -32.52 -31.76
CA PHE A 300 11.18 -32.64 -30.31
C PHE A 300 9.90 -32.27 -29.54
N LYS A 301 8.84 -31.83 -30.22
CA LYS A 301 7.61 -31.26 -29.63
C LYS A 301 6.90 -32.17 -28.62
N ASN A 302 7.04 -33.49 -28.76
CA ASN A 302 6.43 -34.48 -27.86
C ASN A 302 7.32 -34.87 -26.66
N HIS A 303 8.59 -34.45 -26.66
CA HIS A 303 9.64 -34.86 -25.71
C HIS A 303 10.32 -33.70 -24.99
N VAL A 304 10.12 -32.47 -25.45
CA VAL A 304 10.74 -31.25 -24.92
C VAL A 304 9.68 -30.19 -24.70
N THR A 305 9.58 -29.66 -23.48
CA THR A 305 8.67 -28.57 -23.11
C THR A 305 9.40 -27.43 -22.41
N THR A 306 8.71 -26.31 -22.19
CA THR A 306 9.17 -25.24 -21.28
C THR A 306 8.26 -25.18 -20.05
N LEU A 307 8.40 -24.14 -19.22
CA LEU A 307 7.31 -23.72 -18.32
C LEU A 307 7.23 -22.19 -18.24
N ARG A 308 6.15 -21.62 -18.75
CA ARG A 308 5.81 -20.20 -18.59
C ARG A 308 4.32 -19.95 -18.36
N GLY A 309 3.45 -20.71 -19.02
CA GLY A 309 1.99 -20.59 -18.92
C GLY A 309 1.31 -21.78 -18.24
N VAL A 310 -0.02 -21.70 -18.12
CA VAL A 310 -0.87 -22.81 -17.63
C VAL A 310 -0.79 -24.02 -18.57
N GLU A 311 -0.73 -23.82 -19.89
CA GLU A 311 -0.69 -24.93 -20.85
C GLU A 311 0.64 -25.71 -20.80
N ASP A 312 1.76 -25.05 -20.50
CA ASP A 312 3.02 -25.76 -20.21
C ASP A 312 2.89 -26.65 -18.95
N TYR A 313 2.25 -26.12 -17.89
CA TYR A 313 2.00 -26.88 -16.66
C TYR A 313 1.11 -28.10 -16.92
N ARG A 314 0.00 -27.90 -17.65
CA ARG A 314 -0.90 -28.98 -18.08
C ARG A 314 -0.16 -30.04 -18.90
N LEU A 315 0.71 -29.62 -19.82
CA LEU A 315 1.48 -30.52 -20.67
C LEU A 315 2.52 -31.32 -19.87
N ILE A 316 3.20 -30.72 -18.89
CA ILE A 316 4.12 -31.46 -17.99
C ILE A 316 3.34 -32.43 -17.09
N ALA A 317 2.20 -32.00 -16.51
CA ALA A 317 1.36 -32.86 -15.69
C ALA A 317 0.83 -34.07 -16.50
N LYS A 318 0.35 -33.83 -17.72
CA LYS A 318 -0.06 -34.89 -18.64
C LYS A 318 1.07 -35.86 -18.98
N LYS A 319 2.33 -35.40 -19.07
CA LYS A 319 3.47 -36.33 -19.30
C LYS A 319 3.72 -37.26 -18.10
N ILE A 320 3.45 -36.81 -16.88
CA ILE A 320 3.53 -37.65 -15.67
C ILE A 320 2.37 -38.66 -15.63
N GLU A 321 1.16 -38.23 -16.00
CA GLU A 321 -0.04 -39.06 -16.18
C GLU A 321 0.13 -40.11 -17.29
N GLU A 322 0.75 -39.75 -18.42
CA GLU A 322 1.20 -40.66 -19.50
C GLU A 322 2.33 -41.63 -19.06
N GLY A 323 2.67 -41.66 -17.76
CA GLY A 323 3.59 -42.64 -17.18
C GLY A 323 5.07 -42.36 -17.42
N LYS A 324 5.46 -41.17 -17.91
CA LYS A 324 6.88 -40.78 -18.01
C LYS A 324 7.48 -40.69 -16.61
N LYS A 325 8.66 -41.27 -16.39
CA LYS A 325 9.32 -41.31 -15.06
C LYS A 325 10.70 -40.65 -15.05
N ASP A 326 11.42 -40.59 -16.16
CA ASP A 326 12.76 -39.98 -16.23
C ASP A 326 12.70 -38.58 -16.87
N PHE A 327 12.90 -37.52 -16.07
CA PHE A 327 12.85 -36.13 -16.50
C PHE A 327 14.22 -35.43 -16.40
N ALA A 328 14.67 -34.81 -17.49
CA ALA A 328 15.85 -33.95 -17.48
C ALA A 328 15.44 -32.46 -17.55
N ILE A 329 15.84 -31.68 -16.55
CA ILE A 329 15.53 -30.25 -16.45
C ILE A 329 16.80 -29.45 -16.81
N ILE A 330 16.77 -28.80 -17.97
CA ILE A 330 17.91 -28.02 -18.48
C ILE A 330 17.78 -26.58 -17.97
N GLY A 331 18.49 -26.25 -16.88
CA GLY A 331 18.48 -24.91 -16.30
C GLY A 331 18.84 -24.86 -14.82
N GLY A 332 19.87 -24.09 -14.48
CA GLY A 332 20.33 -23.83 -13.10
C GLY A 332 19.87 -22.49 -12.53
N GLY A 333 18.78 -21.90 -13.05
CA GLY A 333 18.12 -20.71 -12.49
C GLY A 333 16.89 -21.09 -11.67
N PHE A 334 16.18 -20.10 -11.10
CA PHE A 334 15.01 -20.28 -10.22
C PHE A 334 14.07 -21.38 -10.68
N LEU A 335 13.38 -21.18 -11.81
CA LEU A 335 12.42 -22.12 -12.40
C LEU A 335 12.93 -23.56 -12.51
N GLY A 336 14.14 -23.75 -13.06
CA GLY A 336 14.71 -25.10 -13.24
C GLY A 336 15.10 -25.77 -11.91
N THR A 337 15.45 -24.97 -10.91
CA THR A 337 15.82 -25.43 -9.56
C THR A 337 14.57 -25.77 -8.74
N GLU A 338 13.54 -24.92 -8.82
CA GLU A 338 12.22 -25.12 -8.20
C GLU A 338 11.51 -26.35 -8.77
N LEU A 339 11.48 -26.52 -10.10
CA LEU A 339 10.92 -27.71 -10.74
C LEU A 339 11.68 -28.98 -10.37
N SER A 340 13.02 -28.90 -10.25
CA SER A 340 13.84 -30.06 -9.89
C SER A 340 13.50 -30.62 -8.51
N VAL A 341 13.16 -29.76 -7.55
CA VAL A 341 12.67 -30.19 -6.23
C VAL A 341 11.18 -30.53 -6.28
N SER A 342 10.36 -29.75 -7.00
CA SER A 342 8.91 -29.85 -6.90
C SER A 342 8.35 -31.10 -7.56
N LEU A 343 8.90 -31.51 -8.71
CA LEU A 343 8.59 -32.82 -9.31
C LEU A 343 9.16 -33.97 -8.46
N LEU A 344 10.28 -33.77 -7.77
CA LEU A 344 10.82 -34.77 -6.85
C LEU A 344 9.93 -34.96 -5.60
N ARG A 345 9.25 -33.89 -5.16
CA ARG A 345 8.38 -33.89 -3.97
C ARG A 345 7.02 -34.53 -4.21
N SER A 346 6.45 -34.43 -5.42
CA SER A 346 5.14 -35.05 -5.72
C SER A 346 5.16 -36.57 -5.53
N LYS A 347 6.31 -37.24 -5.74
CA LYS A 347 6.51 -38.68 -5.41
C LYS A 347 6.01 -39.07 -4.01
N ILE A 348 6.20 -38.19 -3.03
CA ILE A 348 5.89 -38.46 -1.62
C ILE A 348 4.37 -38.57 -1.41
N ASN A 349 3.57 -37.91 -2.24
CA ASN A 349 2.11 -37.96 -2.16
C ASN A 349 1.53 -39.21 -2.86
N GLU A 350 2.25 -39.78 -3.83
CA GLU A 350 1.75 -40.84 -4.74
C GLU A 350 2.40 -42.22 -4.50
N ASN A 351 3.38 -42.34 -3.60
CA ASN A 351 4.21 -43.54 -3.37
C ASN A 351 4.99 -44.04 -4.60
N ASP A 352 5.09 -43.27 -5.69
CA ASP A 352 5.82 -43.66 -6.89
C ASP A 352 7.34 -43.48 -6.71
N ALA A 353 8.01 -44.57 -6.36
CA ALA A 353 9.45 -44.63 -6.17
C ALA A 353 10.27 -44.44 -7.46
N ASN A 354 9.68 -44.54 -8.66
CA ASN A 354 10.40 -44.68 -9.92
C ASN A 354 10.71 -43.36 -10.63
N LEU A 355 10.10 -42.24 -10.24
CA LEU A 355 10.37 -40.93 -10.85
C LEU A 355 11.85 -40.51 -10.61
N LYS A 356 12.58 -40.18 -11.67
CA LYS A 356 14.00 -39.79 -11.69
C LYS A 356 14.12 -38.37 -12.25
N ILE A 357 14.71 -37.45 -11.48
CA ILE A 357 14.88 -36.05 -11.87
C ILE A 357 16.37 -35.74 -12.03
N THR A 358 16.78 -35.29 -13.21
CA THR A 358 18.16 -34.89 -13.52
C THR A 358 18.22 -33.42 -13.90
N GLN A 359 18.89 -32.59 -13.09
CA GLN A 359 19.07 -31.16 -13.40
C GLN A 359 20.40 -30.95 -14.14
N ILE A 360 20.36 -30.36 -15.34
CA ILE A 360 21.52 -30.18 -16.22
C ILE A 360 21.78 -28.69 -16.41
N PHE A 361 23.00 -28.19 -16.12
CA PHE A 361 23.33 -26.79 -16.40
C PHE A 361 24.83 -26.49 -16.62
N ARG A 362 25.05 -25.40 -17.37
CA ARG A 362 26.35 -24.76 -17.55
C ARG A 362 26.79 -24.08 -16.25
N GLY A 363 28.05 -24.28 -15.85
CA GLY A 363 28.65 -23.70 -14.63
C GLY A 363 28.56 -24.58 -13.38
N LYS A 364 29.23 -24.15 -12.30
CA LYS A 364 29.56 -25.00 -11.13
C LYS A 364 28.41 -25.29 -10.14
N GLY A 365 27.38 -24.44 -10.04
CA GLY A 365 26.31 -24.58 -9.03
C GLY A 365 24.99 -23.94 -9.45
N VAL A 366 23.92 -24.22 -8.68
CA VAL A 366 22.56 -23.70 -8.92
C VAL A 366 22.43 -22.25 -8.47
N LEU A 367 21.51 -21.50 -9.07
CA LEU A 367 21.27 -20.08 -8.83
C LEU A 367 22.54 -19.20 -8.95
N ARG A 368 23.56 -19.65 -9.71
CA ARG A 368 24.90 -19.03 -9.81
C ARG A 368 24.97 -17.61 -10.37
N LYS A 369 23.84 -17.01 -10.77
CA LYS A 369 23.73 -15.56 -11.08
C LYS A 369 23.38 -14.75 -9.84
N ASP A 370 22.69 -15.37 -8.89
CA ASP A 370 21.96 -14.74 -7.80
C ASP A 370 22.53 -15.13 -6.42
N LEU A 371 23.31 -16.20 -6.34
CA LEU A 371 24.04 -16.68 -5.17
C LEU A 371 25.56 -16.70 -5.41
N PRO A 372 26.40 -16.42 -4.40
CA PRO A 372 27.84 -16.63 -4.48
C PRO A 372 28.18 -18.13 -4.56
N GLU A 373 29.36 -18.46 -5.11
CA GLU A 373 29.74 -19.84 -5.47
C GLU A 373 29.54 -20.86 -4.33
N TYR A 374 29.88 -20.51 -3.08
CA TYR A 374 29.72 -21.44 -1.94
C TYR A 374 28.24 -21.70 -1.58
N MET A 375 27.33 -20.70 -1.68
CA MET A 375 25.88 -20.94 -1.48
C MET A 375 25.26 -21.70 -2.67
N ALA A 376 25.72 -21.42 -3.89
CA ALA A 376 25.34 -22.16 -5.09
C ALA A 376 25.74 -23.65 -4.99
N ASN A 377 26.90 -23.94 -4.40
CA ASN A 377 27.38 -25.29 -4.13
C ASN A 377 26.63 -25.95 -2.96
N TYR A 378 26.40 -25.25 -1.84
CA TYR A 378 25.59 -25.74 -0.71
C TYR A 378 24.19 -26.18 -1.19
N THR A 379 23.51 -25.32 -1.95
CA THR A 379 22.17 -25.62 -2.48
C THR A 379 22.19 -26.84 -3.42
N ALA A 380 23.22 -26.97 -4.26
CA ALA A 380 23.38 -28.13 -5.15
C ALA A 380 23.73 -29.44 -4.39
N ILE A 381 24.33 -29.36 -3.20
CA ILE A 381 24.54 -30.51 -2.30
C ILE A 381 23.21 -30.91 -1.65
N GLU A 382 22.43 -29.95 -1.15
CA GLU A 382 21.14 -30.23 -0.50
C GLU A 382 20.14 -30.85 -1.49
N MET A 383 20.06 -30.34 -2.72
CA MET A 383 19.25 -30.93 -3.78
C MET A 383 19.68 -32.38 -4.11
N LYS A 384 20.98 -32.70 -4.01
CA LYS A 384 21.47 -34.07 -4.16
C LYS A 384 21.05 -34.97 -2.99
N LYS A 385 21.06 -34.48 -1.73
CA LYS A 385 20.50 -35.22 -0.58
C LYS A 385 19.02 -35.57 -0.81
N MET A 386 18.25 -34.60 -1.30
CA MET A 386 16.82 -34.77 -1.59
C MET A 386 16.56 -35.82 -2.68
N GLY A 387 17.53 -36.05 -3.59
CA GLY A 387 17.46 -37.05 -4.66
C GLY A 387 17.49 -36.48 -6.09
N VAL A 388 17.80 -35.19 -6.28
CA VAL A 388 18.02 -34.61 -7.62
C VAL A 388 19.41 -35.00 -8.13
N ASN A 389 19.47 -35.62 -9.31
CA ASN A 389 20.74 -35.84 -10.01
C ASN A 389 21.25 -34.53 -10.64
N VAL A 390 22.00 -33.73 -9.87
CA VAL A 390 22.51 -32.42 -10.33
C VAL A 390 23.83 -32.56 -11.11
N MET A 391 23.73 -32.37 -12.44
CA MET A 391 24.81 -32.43 -13.43
C MET A 391 25.34 -31.02 -13.77
N ILE A 392 26.38 -30.60 -13.04
CA ILE A 392 27.06 -29.31 -13.18
C ILE A 392 28.02 -29.28 -14.38
N ASN A 393 28.37 -28.07 -14.85
CA ASN A 393 29.29 -27.83 -15.98
C ASN A 393 28.91 -28.53 -17.30
N LYS A 394 27.63 -28.91 -17.48
CA LYS A 394 27.12 -29.55 -18.71
C LYS A 394 26.47 -28.53 -19.64
N ASN A 395 26.91 -28.52 -20.88
CA ASN A 395 26.26 -27.81 -21.99
C ASN A 395 25.55 -28.81 -22.90
N VAL A 396 24.21 -28.77 -23.00
CA VAL A 396 23.49 -29.56 -24.02
C VAL A 396 23.75 -28.94 -25.39
N ILE A 397 24.29 -29.75 -26.31
CA ILE A 397 24.73 -29.36 -27.66
C ILE A 397 23.97 -30.07 -28.79
N GLY A 398 23.15 -31.07 -28.46
CA GLY A 398 22.34 -31.81 -29.44
C GLY A 398 21.33 -32.72 -28.75
N GLY A 399 20.37 -33.21 -29.53
CA GLY A 399 19.44 -34.23 -29.07
C GLY A 399 18.94 -35.14 -30.20
N GLU A 400 18.53 -36.33 -29.80
CA GLU A 400 18.09 -37.42 -30.68
C GLU A 400 16.89 -38.11 -30.04
N ILE A 401 15.87 -38.44 -30.83
CA ILE A 401 14.76 -39.27 -30.37
C ILE A 401 15.14 -40.71 -30.70
N LEU A 402 15.06 -41.59 -29.72
CA LEU A 402 15.43 -43.00 -29.85
C LEU A 402 14.21 -43.88 -30.14
N ASP A 403 14.46 -45.04 -30.75
CA ASP A 403 13.42 -46.03 -31.07
C ASP A 403 12.66 -46.55 -29.83
N ASN A 404 13.29 -46.45 -28.64
CA ASN A 404 12.67 -46.77 -27.34
C ASN A 404 11.69 -45.69 -26.84
N GLY A 405 11.48 -44.62 -27.61
CA GLY A 405 10.58 -43.51 -27.29
C GLY A 405 11.13 -42.48 -26.29
N LYS A 406 12.38 -42.62 -25.84
CA LYS A 406 13.11 -41.62 -25.04
C LYS A 406 13.76 -40.56 -25.92
N ILE A 407 14.19 -39.47 -25.28
CA ILE A 407 15.10 -38.48 -25.87
C ILE A 407 16.50 -38.63 -25.26
N LYS A 408 17.49 -38.73 -26.13
CA LYS A 408 18.92 -38.74 -25.83
C LYS A 408 19.47 -37.32 -25.97
N LEU A 409 20.05 -36.79 -24.90
CA LEU A 409 20.72 -35.48 -24.89
C LEU A 409 22.23 -35.66 -25.00
N ILE A 410 22.83 -34.99 -25.97
CA ILE A 410 24.29 -34.90 -26.15
C ILE A 410 24.78 -33.67 -25.40
N MET A 411 25.67 -33.87 -24.43
CA MET A 411 26.25 -32.81 -23.60
C MET A 411 27.76 -32.71 -23.79
N GLU A 412 28.29 -31.52 -23.56
CA GLU A 412 29.71 -31.18 -23.58
C GLU A 412 30.10 -30.54 -22.23
N ASN A 413 31.26 -30.92 -21.69
CA ASN A 413 31.90 -30.25 -20.55
C ASN A 413 32.60 -28.96 -20.99
N ASN A 414 32.98 -28.11 -20.02
CA ASN A 414 33.88 -26.97 -20.25
C ASN A 414 35.21 -27.39 -20.94
N ASP A 415 35.63 -28.65 -20.75
CA ASP A 415 36.88 -29.23 -21.28
C ASP A 415 36.72 -29.88 -22.68
N GLY A 416 35.57 -29.68 -23.35
CA GLY A 416 35.24 -30.29 -24.65
C GLY A 416 34.87 -31.78 -24.61
N LEU A 417 35.00 -32.43 -23.45
CA LEU A 417 34.61 -33.84 -23.28
C LEU A 417 33.10 -34.01 -23.43
N LYS A 418 32.69 -34.84 -24.39
CA LYS A 418 31.28 -35.17 -24.63
C LYS A 418 30.79 -36.29 -23.70
N SER A 419 29.50 -36.26 -23.39
CA SER A 419 28.80 -37.24 -22.56
C SER A 419 27.31 -37.22 -22.90
N GLU A 420 26.63 -38.35 -22.78
CA GLU A 420 25.24 -38.50 -23.22
C GLU A 420 24.33 -38.90 -22.04
N ILE A 421 23.04 -38.60 -22.13
CA ILE A 421 22.02 -39.08 -21.18
C ILE A 421 20.70 -39.34 -21.90
N GLU A 422 20.05 -40.46 -21.59
CA GLU A 422 18.68 -40.76 -22.01
C GLU A 422 17.68 -40.38 -20.91
N THR A 423 16.53 -39.86 -21.31
CA THR A 423 15.43 -39.44 -20.42
C THR A 423 14.10 -39.58 -21.16
N ASP A 424 12.99 -39.77 -20.45
CA ASP A 424 11.66 -39.90 -21.07
C ASP A 424 11.13 -38.57 -21.61
N HIS A 425 11.43 -37.47 -20.90
CA HIS A 425 10.98 -36.12 -21.23
C HIS A 425 11.98 -35.05 -20.74
N VAL A 426 12.00 -33.89 -21.38
CA VAL A 426 12.93 -32.78 -21.09
C VAL A 426 12.15 -31.48 -20.84
N ILE A 427 12.55 -30.73 -19.81
CA ILE A 427 12.00 -29.40 -19.51
C ILE A 427 13.12 -28.36 -19.65
N VAL A 428 12.94 -27.41 -20.56
CA VAL A 428 13.90 -26.32 -20.83
C VAL A 428 13.55 -25.11 -19.97
N ALA A 429 14.44 -24.80 -19.01
CA ALA A 429 14.29 -23.74 -18.02
C ALA A 429 15.52 -22.79 -18.01
N ILE A 430 16.06 -22.48 -19.20
CA ILE A 430 17.32 -21.72 -19.36
C ILE A 430 17.18 -20.19 -19.28
N GLY A 431 15.99 -19.68 -18.96
CA GLY A 431 15.69 -18.25 -18.79
C GLY A 431 14.45 -17.80 -19.56
N SER A 432 14.19 -16.48 -19.58
CA SER A 432 13.10 -15.87 -20.36
C SER A 432 13.63 -14.79 -21.32
N ILE A 433 12.78 -14.36 -22.27
CA ILE A 433 13.05 -13.26 -23.21
C ILE A 433 11.87 -12.28 -23.11
N PRO A 434 12.08 -10.98 -22.79
CA PRO A 434 11.01 -10.01 -22.64
C PRO A 434 10.22 -9.87 -23.95
N ASP A 435 8.88 -9.87 -23.88
CA ASP A 435 8.06 -9.88 -25.07
C ASP A 435 7.85 -8.48 -25.66
N VAL A 436 8.92 -8.01 -26.30
CA VAL A 436 9.05 -6.68 -26.93
C VAL A 436 8.53 -6.63 -28.37
N GLU A 437 7.89 -7.70 -28.86
CA GLU A 437 7.41 -7.82 -30.25
C GLU A 437 6.47 -6.66 -30.62
N LEU A 438 5.40 -6.49 -29.84
CA LEU A 438 4.47 -5.36 -29.95
C LEU A 438 5.16 -3.99 -29.76
N GLY A 439 6.21 -3.95 -28.95
CA GLY A 439 7.05 -2.77 -28.78
C GLY A 439 7.67 -2.33 -30.10
N LYS A 440 8.34 -3.26 -30.78
CA LYS A 440 9.04 -3.03 -32.05
C LYS A 440 8.08 -2.71 -33.19
N THR A 441 6.99 -3.47 -33.36
CA THR A 441 6.00 -3.25 -34.45
C THR A 441 5.27 -1.90 -34.33
N SER A 442 5.25 -1.32 -33.13
CA SER A 442 4.59 -0.05 -32.82
C SER A 442 5.58 1.12 -32.63
N GLY A 443 6.86 0.94 -32.97
CA GLY A 443 7.88 2.00 -32.94
C GLY A 443 8.42 2.37 -31.56
N PHE A 444 8.14 1.61 -30.50
CA PHE A 444 8.65 1.90 -29.16
C PHE A 444 10.14 1.58 -29.01
N GLU A 445 10.85 2.41 -28.23
CA GLU A 445 12.25 2.22 -27.85
C GLU A 445 12.43 0.90 -27.07
N VAL A 446 13.34 0.04 -27.52
CA VAL A 446 13.71 -1.23 -26.86
C VAL A 446 15.17 -1.18 -26.44
N ASP A 447 15.46 -1.56 -25.20
CA ASP A 447 16.79 -1.54 -24.62
C ASP A 447 17.72 -2.56 -25.30
N SER A 448 18.80 -2.09 -25.92
CA SER A 448 19.77 -2.92 -26.65
C SER A 448 20.60 -3.86 -25.77
N ASN A 449 20.68 -3.57 -24.46
CA ASN A 449 21.66 -4.18 -23.56
C ASN A 449 21.01 -5.20 -22.60
N ILE A 450 19.83 -4.88 -22.07
CA ILE A 450 19.08 -5.73 -21.13
C ILE A 450 17.72 -6.22 -21.66
N GLY A 451 17.32 -5.74 -22.84
CA GLY A 451 16.01 -5.99 -23.43
C GLY A 451 14.88 -5.30 -22.65
N GLY A 452 13.66 -5.43 -23.19
CA GLY A 452 12.48 -4.76 -22.67
C GLY A 452 12.25 -3.39 -23.31
N ILE A 453 11.00 -2.91 -23.27
CA ILE A 453 10.60 -1.61 -23.80
C ILE A 453 10.98 -0.53 -22.78
N CYS A 454 11.63 0.54 -23.23
CA CYS A 454 12.11 1.63 -22.38
C CYS A 454 10.98 2.48 -21.80
N THR A 455 10.99 2.65 -20.49
CA THR A 455 10.11 3.58 -19.76
C THR A 455 10.87 4.63 -18.95
N ASP A 456 10.13 5.67 -18.53
CA ASP A 456 10.48 6.55 -17.42
C ASP A 456 10.28 5.85 -16.06
N SER A 457 10.67 6.50 -14.97
CA SER A 457 10.45 5.98 -13.61
C SER A 457 8.97 6.00 -13.17
N GLY A 458 8.05 6.49 -14.00
CA GLY A 458 6.60 6.43 -13.82
C GLY A 458 5.91 5.33 -14.64
N MET A 459 6.68 4.43 -15.26
CA MET A 459 6.22 3.37 -16.16
C MET A 459 5.64 3.86 -17.50
N ARG A 460 5.86 5.13 -17.89
CA ARG A 460 5.44 5.67 -19.20
C ARG A 460 6.45 5.31 -20.29
N SER A 461 5.97 5.07 -21.50
CA SER A 461 6.80 5.08 -22.71
C SER A 461 7.60 6.39 -22.81
N THR A 462 8.85 6.31 -23.28
CA THR A 462 9.70 7.48 -23.55
C THR A 462 9.22 8.34 -24.72
N LEU A 463 8.34 7.79 -25.58
CA LEU A 463 7.85 8.44 -26.79
C LEU A 463 6.39 8.91 -26.70
N HIS A 464 5.51 8.13 -26.07
CA HIS A 464 4.05 8.39 -26.07
C HIS A 464 3.48 8.40 -24.64
N PRO A 465 3.04 9.55 -24.10
CA PRO A 465 2.79 9.73 -22.66
C PRO A 465 1.56 9.01 -22.10
N ASP A 466 0.65 8.58 -22.98
CA ASP A 466 -0.57 7.84 -22.65
C ASP A 466 -0.45 6.32 -22.90
N VAL A 467 0.75 5.85 -23.27
CA VAL A 467 1.13 4.42 -23.29
C VAL A 467 2.14 4.12 -22.18
N TYR A 468 1.83 3.08 -21.41
CA TYR A 468 2.60 2.62 -20.25
C TYR A 468 3.18 1.22 -20.51
N VAL A 469 4.22 0.83 -19.79
CA VAL A 469 4.79 -0.53 -19.83
C VAL A 469 5.17 -1.00 -18.42
N ALA A 470 4.77 -2.21 -18.03
CA ALA A 470 5.02 -2.75 -16.69
C ALA A 470 5.31 -4.26 -16.68
N GLY A 471 5.90 -4.75 -15.59
CA GLY A 471 6.34 -6.14 -15.44
C GLY A 471 7.56 -6.50 -16.28
N ASP A 472 7.76 -7.80 -16.51
CA ASP A 472 8.99 -8.41 -17.06
C ASP A 472 9.44 -7.86 -18.43
N VAL A 473 8.53 -7.20 -19.17
CA VAL A 473 8.77 -6.52 -20.45
C VAL A 473 9.36 -5.10 -20.30
N SER A 474 9.27 -4.48 -19.13
CA SER A 474 9.68 -3.08 -18.92
C SER A 474 11.18 -2.92 -18.62
N SER A 475 11.92 -2.23 -19.49
CA SER A 475 13.20 -1.61 -19.11
C SER A 475 12.85 -0.29 -18.43
N PHE A 476 12.91 -0.24 -17.09
CA PHE A 476 12.49 0.91 -16.30
C PHE A 476 13.68 1.65 -15.69
N TYR A 477 13.47 2.93 -15.35
CA TYR A 477 14.46 3.72 -14.64
C TYR A 477 14.27 3.61 -13.12
N ASP A 478 15.19 2.91 -12.45
CA ASP A 478 15.29 2.80 -11.00
C ASP A 478 16.09 4.00 -10.43
N PRO A 479 15.52 4.87 -9.57
CA PRO A 479 16.24 5.99 -8.97
C PRO A 479 17.44 5.58 -8.08
N ILE A 480 17.54 4.31 -7.68
CA ILE A 480 18.64 3.77 -6.88
C ILE A 480 19.77 3.28 -7.79
N PHE A 481 19.46 2.56 -8.87
CA PHE A 481 20.43 1.79 -9.68
C PHE A 481 20.53 2.17 -11.16
N GLY A 482 19.66 3.02 -11.69
CA GLY A 482 19.62 3.40 -13.11
C GLY A 482 18.66 2.54 -13.94
N ARG A 483 18.90 2.43 -15.25
CA ARG A 483 18.05 1.63 -16.16
C ARG A 483 18.24 0.14 -15.86
N ARG A 484 17.14 -0.58 -15.58
CA ARG A 484 17.14 -2.02 -15.27
C ARG A 484 15.83 -2.69 -15.72
N ARG A 485 15.82 -4.02 -15.70
CA ARG A 485 14.65 -4.89 -15.89
C ARG A 485 14.63 -5.96 -14.79
N MET A 486 13.47 -6.51 -14.45
CA MET A 486 13.31 -7.52 -13.40
C MET A 486 12.25 -8.55 -13.81
N GLU A 487 12.52 -9.83 -13.59
CA GLU A 487 11.68 -10.97 -14.02
C GLU A 487 11.04 -11.65 -12.80
N HIS A 488 10.37 -10.86 -11.95
CA HIS A 488 9.90 -11.30 -10.63
C HIS A 488 8.48 -10.79 -10.32
N TRP A 489 7.69 -11.63 -9.63
CA TRP A 489 6.28 -11.37 -9.33
C TRP A 489 6.02 -10.05 -8.60
N GLU A 490 6.82 -9.71 -7.56
CA GLU A 490 6.62 -8.45 -6.84
C GLU A 490 6.92 -7.23 -7.73
N HIS A 491 7.90 -7.33 -8.64
CA HIS A 491 8.13 -6.27 -9.63
C HIS A 491 6.91 -6.10 -10.55
N ALA A 492 6.35 -7.19 -11.08
CA ALA A 492 5.15 -7.14 -11.92
C ALA A 492 3.93 -6.56 -11.17
N GLN A 493 3.69 -6.98 -9.92
CA GLN A 493 2.64 -6.42 -9.07
C GLN A 493 2.83 -4.91 -8.87
N ILE A 494 4.00 -4.48 -8.37
CA ILE A 494 4.19 -3.08 -7.99
C ILE A 494 4.30 -2.17 -9.20
N SER A 495 4.92 -2.60 -10.31
CA SER A 495 4.98 -1.80 -11.55
C SER A 495 3.60 -1.63 -12.18
N GLY A 496 2.77 -2.69 -12.19
CA GLY A 496 1.36 -2.61 -12.60
C GLY A 496 0.58 -1.57 -11.78
N ARG A 497 0.78 -1.52 -10.45
CA ARG A 497 0.16 -0.48 -9.60
C ARG A 497 0.67 0.92 -9.91
N VAL A 498 1.97 1.11 -10.18
CA VAL A 498 2.52 2.44 -10.56
C VAL A 498 1.97 2.89 -11.91
N ALA A 499 1.93 2.00 -12.90
CA ALA A 499 1.33 2.29 -14.20
C ALA A 499 -0.15 2.66 -14.06
N GLY A 500 -0.94 1.83 -13.37
CA GLY A 500 -2.38 2.07 -13.19
C GLY A 500 -2.70 3.41 -12.53
N GLU A 501 -1.99 3.81 -11.46
CA GLU A 501 -2.17 5.13 -10.86
C GLU A 501 -1.81 6.28 -11.82
N ASN A 502 -0.72 6.15 -12.57
CA ASN A 502 -0.28 7.19 -13.50
C ASN A 502 -1.20 7.27 -14.73
N MET A 503 -1.78 6.15 -15.16
CA MET A 503 -2.88 6.11 -16.12
C MET A 503 -4.09 6.89 -15.60
N SER A 504 -4.49 6.70 -14.33
CA SER A 504 -5.52 7.50 -13.65
C SER A 504 -5.13 8.98 -13.37
N GLY A 505 -4.00 9.47 -13.90
CA GLY A 505 -3.59 10.87 -13.79
C GLY A 505 -2.54 11.16 -12.70
N GLY A 506 -2.02 10.12 -12.05
CA GLY A 506 -0.92 10.23 -11.10
C GLY A 506 0.44 10.62 -11.72
N SER A 507 1.42 10.83 -10.84
CA SER A 507 2.82 11.08 -11.21
C SER A 507 3.82 10.34 -10.31
N LYS A 508 3.38 9.20 -9.76
CA LYS A 508 4.13 8.42 -8.78
C LYS A 508 5.34 7.75 -9.42
N THR A 509 6.47 7.85 -8.72
CA THR A 509 7.76 7.27 -9.12
C THR A 509 7.88 5.84 -8.59
N TYR A 510 8.39 4.92 -9.40
CA TYR A 510 8.82 3.59 -9.00
C TYR A 510 10.15 3.68 -8.24
N THR A 511 10.06 3.66 -6.91
CA THR A 511 11.19 3.66 -5.98
C THR A 511 11.41 2.32 -5.28
N HIS A 512 10.53 1.34 -5.56
CA HIS A 512 10.50 0.06 -4.86
C HIS A 512 11.66 -0.83 -5.27
N GLN A 513 12.30 -1.48 -4.31
CA GLN A 513 13.26 -2.56 -4.58
C GLN A 513 12.53 -3.89 -4.47
N GLY A 514 12.10 -4.41 -5.63
CA GLY A 514 11.41 -5.70 -5.70
C GLY A 514 12.25 -6.82 -5.11
N SER A 515 11.62 -7.70 -4.33
CA SER A 515 12.22 -8.93 -3.84
C SER A 515 11.91 -10.11 -4.77
N TRP A 516 12.82 -11.07 -4.80
CA TRP A 516 12.56 -12.43 -5.25
C TRP A 516 12.63 -13.38 -4.05
N TYR A 517 11.96 -14.52 -4.14
CA TYR A 517 12.06 -15.60 -3.15
C TYR A 517 11.95 -16.95 -3.86
N THR A 518 12.52 -17.99 -3.27
CA THR A 518 12.45 -19.37 -3.78
C THR A 518 12.55 -20.35 -2.62
N ILE A 519 11.69 -21.36 -2.61
CA ILE A 519 11.63 -22.38 -1.55
C ILE A 519 11.94 -23.73 -2.21
N LEU A 520 13.07 -24.33 -1.83
CA LEU A 520 13.65 -25.52 -2.45
C LEU A 520 13.56 -26.74 -1.52
N GLY A 521 12.60 -26.75 -0.60
CA GLY A 521 12.37 -27.83 0.38
C GLY A 521 12.13 -27.26 1.79
N PRO A 522 12.07 -28.12 2.83
CA PRO A 522 11.98 -27.66 4.22
C PRO A 522 13.22 -26.87 4.67
N ASN A 523 14.41 -27.23 4.16
CA ASN A 523 15.70 -26.75 4.67
C ASN A 523 16.24 -25.50 3.95
N ILE A 524 15.63 -25.07 2.83
CA ILE A 524 16.12 -23.96 2.02
C ILE A 524 14.96 -23.08 1.54
N HIS A 525 14.82 -21.92 2.19
CA HIS A 525 14.12 -20.75 1.69
C HIS A 525 15.12 -19.61 1.49
N TYR A 526 15.24 -19.13 0.24
CA TYR A 526 15.96 -17.90 -0.06
C TYR A 526 14.99 -16.74 -0.31
N THR A 527 15.30 -15.54 0.20
CA THR A 527 14.67 -14.28 -0.22
C THR A 527 15.75 -13.24 -0.53
N GLY A 528 15.74 -12.69 -1.74
CA GLY A 528 16.72 -11.71 -2.22
C GLY A 528 16.12 -10.35 -2.58
N VAL A 529 16.91 -9.29 -2.40
CA VAL A 529 16.50 -7.89 -2.61
C VAL A 529 17.63 -7.09 -3.28
N GLY A 530 17.30 -6.23 -4.24
CA GLY A 530 18.24 -5.25 -4.82
C GLY A 530 19.00 -5.75 -6.04
N ARG A 531 20.35 -5.72 -5.97
CA ARG A 531 21.28 -6.33 -6.94
C ARG A 531 21.98 -7.52 -6.26
N THR A 532 21.51 -8.73 -6.55
CA THR A 532 22.03 -10.00 -6.03
C THR A 532 23.02 -10.68 -6.99
N ASP A 533 23.65 -9.92 -7.89
CA ASP A 533 24.60 -10.45 -8.88
C ASP A 533 25.81 -11.11 -8.20
N SER A 534 26.03 -12.39 -8.47
CA SER A 534 27.11 -13.21 -7.91
C SER A 534 28.53 -12.69 -8.20
N ASN A 535 28.70 -11.81 -9.19
CA ASN A 535 29.97 -11.14 -9.48
C ASN A 535 30.29 -9.99 -8.51
N LEU A 536 29.33 -9.55 -7.67
CA LEU A 536 29.55 -8.51 -6.67
C LEU A 536 30.27 -9.06 -5.43
N PRO A 537 31.22 -8.32 -4.84
CA PRO A 537 31.82 -8.69 -3.56
C PRO A 537 30.77 -8.93 -2.46
N THR A 538 30.70 -10.15 -1.96
CA THR A 538 29.75 -10.56 -0.90
C THR A 538 30.42 -10.61 0.47
N VAL A 539 29.65 -10.30 1.52
CA VAL A 539 30.01 -10.54 2.93
C VAL A 539 28.85 -11.27 3.58
N SER A 540 29.14 -12.39 4.24
CA SER A 540 28.09 -13.30 4.71
C SER A 540 28.22 -13.57 6.20
N VAL A 541 27.08 -13.51 6.90
CA VAL A 541 26.99 -13.77 8.32
C VAL A 541 25.96 -14.86 8.54
N PHE A 542 26.44 -16.02 8.97
CA PHE A 542 25.62 -17.16 9.38
C PHE A 542 25.14 -16.97 10.82
N ALA A 543 24.04 -17.64 11.16
CA ALA A 543 23.72 -17.99 12.54
C ALA A 543 24.83 -18.85 13.14
N GLN A 544 24.89 -18.91 14.47
CA GLN A 544 25.61 -19.97 15.16
C GLN A 544 24.73 -21.23 15.15
N GLU A 545 25.33 -22.40 15.03
CA GLU A 545 24.65 -23.70 15.22
C GLU A 545 24.08 -23.77 16.66
N VAL A 546 22.84 -24.22 16.78
CA VAL A 546 22.11 -24.40 18.05
C VAL A 546 21.34 -25.71 17.93
N ASP A 547 21.45 -26.58 18.94
CA ASP A 547 20.97 -27.98 18.88
C ASP A 547 19.45 -28.16 18.67
N ASP A 548 18.67 -27.10 18.84
CA ASP A 548 17.21 -27.11 18.95
C ASP A 548 16.46 -27.04 17.60
N GLU A 549 17.06 -26.49 16.53
CA GLU A 549 16.40 -26.31 15.21
C GLU A 549 16.88 -27.33 14.17
N LYS A 550 16.22 -28.49 14.11
CA LYS A 550 16.54 -29.57 13.17
C LYS A 550 15.47 -29.77 12.08
N ALA A 551 15.95 -30.12 10.91
CA ALA A 551 15.20 -30.42 9.70
C ALA A 551 14.35 -31.69 9.81
N GLU A 552 13.47 -31.91 8.82
CA GLU A 552 12.68 -33.15 8.67
C GLU A 552 13.57 -34.41 8.51
N ASP A 553 14.88 -34.26 8.18
CA ASP A 553 15.90 -35.32 8.13
C ASP A 553 16.87 -35.35 9.34
N GLY A 554 16.67 -34.47 10.33
CA GLY A 554 17.52 -34.34 11.52
C GLY A 554 18.80 -33.50 11.35
N SER A 555 19.04 -32.90 10.18
CA SER A 555 20.18 -31.99 9.97
C SER A 555 19.89 -30.54 10.44
N ASP A 556 20.93 -29.78 10.81
CA ASP A 556 20.74 -28.44 11.40
C ASP A 556 20.33 -27.40 10.34
N ILE A 557 19.30 -26.61 10.62
CA ILE A 557 18.77 -25.63 9.66
C ILE A 557 19.67 -24.39 9.61
N GLN A 558 20.58 -24.36 8.64
CA GLN A 558 21.48 -23.21 8.45
C GLN A 558 20.69 -21.93 8.10
N LYS A 559 20.87 -20.87 8.90
CA LYS A 559 20.29 -19.52 8.69
C LYS A 559 21.39 -18.51 8.37
N ALA A 560 21.20 -17.62 7.38
CA ALA A 560 22.26 -16.70 6.94
C ALA A 560 21.78 -15.39 6.32
N VAL A 561 22.59 -14.33 6.45
CA VAL A 561 22.44 -13.06 5.72
C VAL A 561 23.67 -12.84 4.83
N ILE A 562 23.45 -12.76 3.52
CA ILE A 562 24.48 -12.52 2.50
C ILE A 562 24.30 -11.09 1.97
N PHE A 563 25.28 -10.22 2.25
CA PHE A 563 25.30 -8.83 1.80
C PHE A 563 26.11 -8.69 0.50
N TYR A 564 25.51 -8.13 -0.54
CA TYR A 564 26.15 -7.84 -1.83
C TYR A 564 26.57 -6.38 -1.84
N THR A 565 27.84 -6.12 -2.13
CA THR A 565 28.45 -4.82 -1.85
C THR A 565 29.10 -4.19 -3.08
N GLU A 566 28.98 -2.86 -3.18
CA GLU A 566 29.62 -2.06 -4.22
C GLU A 566 30.10 -0.76 -3.56
N ASN A 567 31.38 -0.40 -3.74
CA ASN A 567 31.99 0.77 -3.10
C ASN A 567 31.76 0.86 -1.57
N LYS A 568 31.86 -0.29 -0.86
CA LYS A 568 31.57 -0.48 0.58
C LYS A 568 30.10 -0.25 1.01
N ARG A 569 29.16 -0.17 0.08
CA ARG A 569 27.72 0.02 0.35
C ARG A 569 26.96 -1.25 0.02
N ILE A 570 25.91 -1.57 0.78
CA ILE A 570 24.99 -2.65 0.42
C ILE A 570 24.22 -2.23 -0.84
N VAL A 571 24.26 -3.07 -1.86
CA VAL A 571 23.45 -2.95 -3.09
C VAL A 571 22.49 -4.12 -3.28
N GLY A 572 22.69 -5.22 -2.57
CA GLY A 572 21.73 -6.31 -2.47
C GLY A 572 21.88 -7.09 -1.17
N VAL A 573 20.86 -7.84 -0.80
CA VAL A 573 20.88 -8.77 0.33
C VAL A 573 20.16 -10.05 -0.09
N VAL A 574 20.71 -11.22 0.26
CA VAL A 574 19.99 -12.50 0.23
C VAL A 574 19.91 -13.04 1.66
N LEU A 575 18.73 -13.54 2.01
CA LEU A 575 18.39 -14.18 3.27
C LEU A 575 18.23 -15.67 3.02
N LEU A 576 18.87 -16.51 3.83
CA LEU A 576 18.62 -17.95 3.92
C LEU A 576 17.89 -18.22 5.22
N ASN A 577 16.70 -18.82 5.15
CA ASN A 577 15.91 -19.30 6.28
C ASN A 577 15.63 -18.22 7.36
N ILE A 578 15.56 -16.95 6.95
CA ILE A 578 15.20 -15.80 7.78
C ILE A 578 13.92 -15.18 7.19
N PHE A 579 12.86 -15.20 8.00
CA PHE A 579 11.49 -14.86 7.59
C PHE A 579 11.08 -13.48 8.17
N GLY A 580 9.79 -13.25 8.40
CA GLY A 580 9.31 -12.03 9.05
C GLY A 580 9.61 -10.73 8.28
N ILE A 581 10.59 -9.98 8.77
CA ILE A 581 10.85 -8.55 8.51
C ILE A 581 12.20 -8.27 7.80
N GLY A 582 13.00 -9.32 7.55
CA GLY A 582 14.32 -9.16 6.93
C GLY A 582 14.30 -8.46 5.56
N VAL A 583 13.21 -8.60 4.80
CA VAL A 583 13.06 -8.02 3.46
C VAL A 583 12.97 -6.48 3.52
N GLU A 584 12.20 -5.93 4.46
CA GLU A 584 12.08 -4.49 4.69
C GLU A 584 13.38 -3.89 5.24
N VAL A 585 14.08 -4.62 6.10
CA VAL A 585 15.43 -4.25 6.58
C VAL A 585 16.42 -4.20 5.41
N ALA A 586 16.42 -5.22 4.54
CA ALA A 586 17.25 -5.26 3.34
C ALA A 586 16.95 -4.10 2.37
N ARG A 587 15.67 -3.87 2.02
CA ARG A 587 15.26 -2.73 1.19
C ARG A 587 15.75 -1.41 1.79
N ARG A 588 15.63 -1.23 3.11
CA ARG A 588 16.09 -0.02 3.79
C ARG A 588 17.61 0.16 3.72
N LEU A 589 18.41 -0.88 3.98
CA LEU A 589 19.87 -0.80 3.91
C LEU A 589 20.36 -0.37 2.51
N ILE A 590 19.70 -0.87 1.46
CA ILE A 590 19.93 -0.46 0.06
C ILE A 590 19.51 1.00 -0.17
N MET A 591 18.33 1.40 0.29
CA MET A 591 17.80 2.78 0.16
C MET A 591 18.59 3.83 0.95
N ASP A 592 19.27 3.42 2.02
CA ASP A 592 20.09 4.33 2.85
C ASP A 592 21.48 4.58 2.26
N LYS A 593 21.96 3.73 1.32
CA LYS A 593 23.22 3.92 0.55
C LYS A 593 24.45 4.23 1.42
N GLN A 594 24.49 3.70 2.64
CA GLN A 594 25.56 3.96 3.61
C GLN A 594 26.78 3.06 3.38
N GLU A 595 27.97 3.60 3.66
CA GLU A 595 29.21 2.83 3.73
C GLU A 595 29.27 2.05 5.04
N ILE A 596 29.64 0.77 4.97
CA ILE A 596 29.53 -0.17 6.08
C ILE A 596 30.91 -0.72 6.44
N GLU A 597 31.25 -0.59 7.72
CA GLU A 597 32.52 -1.07 8.29
C GLU A 597 32.37 -2.39 9.06
N ASN A 598 31.16 -2.72 9.55
CA ASN A 598 30.90 -3.90 10.38
C ASN A 598 29.58 -4.58 10.01
N PHE A 599 29.65 -5.60 9.14
CA PHE A 599 28.50 -6.40 8.73
C PHE A 599 27.91 -7.26 9.86
N VAL A 600 28.69 -7.59 10.90
CA VAL A 600 28.25 -8.37 12.08
C VAL A 600 27.45 -7.53 13.08
N GLU A 601 27.52 -6.20 13.01
CA GLU A 601 26.56 -5.32 13.70
C GLU A 601 25.27 -5.09 12.90
N ILE A 602 25.30 -5.26 11.57
CA ILE A 602 24.13 -5.08 10.70
C ILE A 602 23.34 -6.37 10.54
N SER A 603 23.97 -7.54 10.55
CA SER A 603 23.27 -8.84 10.58
C SER A 603 22.34 -8.98 11.81
N LYS A 604 22.65 -8.30 12.91
CA LYS A 604 21.81 -8.24 14.12
C LYS A 604 20.48 -7.47 13.94
N LEU A 605 20.26 -6.84 12.79
CA LEU A 605 18.96 -6.29 12.40
C LEU A 605 18.02 -7.35 11.80
N PHE A 606 18.51 -8.56 11.59
CA PHE A 606 17.77 -9.70 11.06
C PHE A 606 17.57 -10.74 12.19
N SER A 607 16.36 -11.25 12.35
CA SER A 607 16.06 -12.28 13.35
C SER A 607 16.58 -13.64 12.88
N PHE A 608 17.75 -14.05 13.40
CA PHE A 608 18.27 -15.40 13.17
C PHE A 608 17.51 -16.48 13.94
N TYR A 609 16.86 -16.13 15.05
CA TYR A 609 16.12 -17.08 15.87
C TYR A 609 14.75 -16.49 16.22
N PRO A 610 13.70 -17.33 16.33
CA PRO A 610 12.43 -16.93 16.94
C PRO A 610 12.61 -16.33 18.33
N GLY A 611 11.74 -15.41 18.71
CA GLY A 611 11.48 -15.06 20.11
C GLY A 611 10.74 -16.20 20.83
N PRO A 612 10.67 -16.17 22.18
CA PRO A 612 10.01 -17.23 22.97
C PRO A 612 8.49 -17.32 22.79
N ASP A 613 7.90 -16.45 21.96
CA ASP A 613 6.48 -16.38 21.64
C ASP A 613 6.22 -16.67 20.13
N ASP A 614 7.25 -17.04 19.36
CA ASP A 614 7.18 -17.14 17.88
C ASP A 614 6.92 -18.57 17.35
N GLU A 615 6.87 -19.60 18.21
CA GLU A 615 6.66 -21.00 17.79
C GLU A 615 5.30 -21.21 17.07
N GLU A 616 4.24 -20.53 17.52
CA GLU A 616 2.93 -20.55 16.84
C GLU A 616 2.94 -19.78 15.49
N GLU A 617 3.90 -18.87 15.27
CA GLU A 617 3.97 -18.06 14.04
C GLU A 617 4.70 -18.78 12.89
N GLU A 618 5.69 -19.65 13.14
CA GLU A 618 6.39 -20.34 12.04
C GLU A 618 5.47 -21.28 11.23
N GLU A 619 4.47 -21.91 11.86
CA GLU A 619 3.51 -22.75 11.14
C GLU A 619 2.56 -21.94 10.24
N GLU A 620 2.15 -20.74 10.67
CA GLU A 620 1.38 -19.81 9.82
C GLU A 620 2.27 -19.15 8.74
N GLU A 621 3.50 -18.71 9.04
CA GLU A 621 4.43 -18.14 8.04
C GLU A 621 4.73 -19.14 6.91
N ARG A 622 4.91 -20.44 7.21
CA ARG A 622 5.12 -21.51 6.21
C ARG A 622 3.93 -21.75 5.27
N SER A 623 2.78 -21.09 5.47
CA SER A 623 1.55 -21.33 4.70
C SER A 623 0.78 -20.07 4.21
N SER A 624 1.32 -18.86 4.38
CA SER A 624 0.53 -17.60 4.33
C SER A 624 0.95 -16.54 3.29
N GLU A 625 1.23 -16.92 2.04
CA GLU A 625 1.69 -16.02 0.94
C GLU A 625 0.86 -14.75 0.63
N ASN A 626 -0.31 -14.51 1.25
CA ASN A 626 -1.24 -13.45 0.85
C ASN A 626 -1.82 -12.54 1.98
N TYR A 627 -1.25 -12.53 3.19
CA TYR A 627 -1.61 -11.55 4.25
C TYR A 627 -0.46 -10.60 4.64
N MET A 628 0.47 -10.41 3.70
CA MET A 628 1.84 -9.91 3.94
C MET A 628 1.97 -8.43 4.39
N TYR A 629 0.95 -7.57 4.24
CA TYR A 629 1.14 -6.11 4.41
C TYR A 629 0.54 -5.49 5.68
N LEU A 630 -0.52 -6.07 6.26
CA LEU A 630 -1.24 -5.42 7.37
C LEU A 630 -0.78 -5.92 8.75
N PHE A 631 -0.44 -7.21 8.88
CA PHE A 631 -0.11 -7.82 10.17
C PHE A 631 1.34 -7.56 10.59
N LYS A 632 2.30 -7.79 9.67
CA LYS A 632 3.75 -7.70 9.92
C LYS A 632 4.24 -6.34 10.41
N MET A 633 3.56 -5.25 10.05
CA MET A 633 3.93 -3.91 10.52
C MET A 633 3.85 -3.77 12.05
N THR A 634 2.91 -4.46 12.72
CA THR A 634 2.75 -4.43 14.18
C THR A 634 4.02 -4.90 14.89
N LYS A 635 4.57 -6.03 14.44
CA LYS A 635 5.77 -6.66 14.99
C LYS A 635 7.06 -5.89 14.66
N LEU A 636 7.06 -5.08 13.58
CA LEU A 636 8.15 -4.15 13.25
C LEU A 636 8.39 -3.10 14.36
N ILE A 637 7.32 -2.58 14.97
CA ILE A 637 7.45 -1.60 16.06
C ILE A 637 8.00 -2.27 17.32
N GLU A 638 7.51 -3.46 17.63
CA GLU A 638 7.91 -4.25 18.79
C GLU A 638 9.40 -4.62 18.71
N LEU A 639 9.86 -5.15 17.58
CA LEU A 639 11.29 -5.47 17.35
C LEU A 639 12.20 -4.23 17.45
N LEU A 640 11.76 -3.09 16.91
CA LEU A 640 12.52 -1.82 16.98
C LEU A 640 12.60 -1.21 18.39
N ASP A 641 11.58 -1.41 19.25
CA ASP A 641 11.67 -1.06 20.67
C ASP A 641 12.31 -2.19 21.52
N PHE A 642 12.34 -3.45 21.04
CA PHE A 642 13.06 -4.55 21.68
C PHE A 642 14.57 -4.34 21.66
N ASP A 643 15.15 -3.82 20.57
CA ASP A 643 16.57 -3.46 20.55
C ASP A 643 16.86 -2.26 21.46
N LYS A 644 15.92 -1.31 21.64
CA LYS A 644 16.03 -0.32 22.73
C LYS A 644 16.01 -0.99 24.11
N LYS A 645 15.13 -1.98 24.37
CA LYS A 645 15.10 -2.76 25.62
C LYS A 645 16.41 -3.57 25.81
N LYS A 646 17.00 -4.17 24.77
CA LYS A 646 18.25 -4.97 24.83
C LYS A 646 19.48 -4.07 25.02
N ARG A 647 19.61 -2.96 24.26
CA ARG A 647 20.63 -1.92 24.49
C ARG A 647 20.48 -1.18 25.82
N LYS A 648 19.27 -1.12 26.39
CA LYS A 648 19.07 -0.68 27.79
C LYS A 648 19.42 -1.77 28.79
N LYS A 649 19.12 -3.06 28.63
CA LYS A 649 19.61 -4.12 29.55
C LYS A 649 21.15 -4.21 29.55
N LEU A 650 21.82 -3.98 28.42
CA LEU A 650 23.29 -3.79 28.35
C LEU A 650 23.81 -2.50 29.04
N LYS A 651 22.91 -1.62 29.48
CA LYS A 651 23.15 -0.45 30.36
C LYS A 651 22.23 -0.44 31.59
N LYS A 652 21.66 -1.61 31.90
CA LYS A 652 20.80 -1.97 33.03
C LYS A 652 21.13 -3.39 33.49
N ASN A 653 22.43 -3.69 33.44
CA ASN A 653 23.23 -4.77 34.04
C ASN A 653 24.72 -4.45 33.74
N SER A 654 25.34 -3.32 34.09
CA SER A 654 25.07 -2.23 35.05
C SER A 654 23.63 -1.71 35.28
N SER A 655 22.99 -2.10 36.39
CA SER A 655 21.72 -1.58 36.98
C SER A 655 20.33 -1.91 36.36
N THR A 656 19.89 -3.16 36.53
CA THR A 656 18.49 -3.65 36.61
C THR A 656 17.44 -3.35 35.51
N GLN A 657 17.11 -4.38 34.71
CA GLN A 657 15.75 -4.99 34.60
C GLN A 657 14.50 -4.14 34.20
N SER A 658 13.37 -4.88 34.05
CA SER A 658 11.96 -4.43 33.89
C SER A 658 11.58 -3.73 32.57
N THR A 659 10.36 -3.88 32.02
CA THR A 659 9.34 -4.97 32.11
C THR A 659 8.41 -4.89 30.87
N THR A 660 7.66 -5.96 30.64
CA THR A 660 6.24 -6.11 30.22
C THR A 660 5.66 -5.35 28.98
N ASP A 661 4.47 -5.63 28.37
CA ASP A 661 3.28 -6.50 28.66
C ASP A 661 2.43 -6.09 29.90
N GLY A 662 1.42 -6.82 30.43
CA GLY A 662 0.49 -7.88 29.91
C GLY A 662 -0.82 -7.25 29.39
N SER A 663 -2.00 -7.90 29.30
CA SER A 663 -2.95 -7.58 28.19
C SER A 663 -4.35 -6.93 28.40
N ILE A 664 -4.91 -6.74 29.60
CA ILE A 664 -6.36 -6.98 29.84
C ILE A 664 -7.14 -5.99 30.83
N GLU A 665 -8.33 -5.39 30.51
CA GLU A 665 -9.31 -4.71 31.45
C GLU A 665 -10.88 -4.83 31.16
N ASP A 666 -11.81 -4.58 32.12
CA ASP A 666 -12.93 -5.52 32.58
C ASP A 666 -14.51 -5.25 32.44
N ASN A 667 -15.41 -5.59 33.44
CA ASN A 667 -16.67 -6.52 33.39
C ASN A 667 -18.27 -6.21 33.89
N SER A 668 -19.06 -5.84 35.03
CA SER A 668 -19.52 -5.99 36.57
C SER A 668 -20.61 -5.01 37.00
N SER A 669 -21.08 -5.06 38.25
CA SER A 669 -22.06 -4.42 39.15
C SER A 669 -21.76 -3.09 39.93
N THR A 670 -20.77 -3.00 40.87
CA THR A 670 -20.90 -2.16 42.11
C THR A 670 -20.67 -0.62 42.06
N GLN A 671 -21.66 0.24 42.33
CA GLN A 671 -21.97 0.73 43.69
C GLN A 671 -20.79 1.33 44.51
N LYS A 672 -21.11 2.40 45.25
CA LYS A 672 -20.46 2.84 46.53
C LYS A 672 -19.05 3.46 46.42
N LYS A 673 -18.58 4.27 47.39
CA LYS A 673 -19.22 5.31 48.24
C LYS A 673 -18.10 6.16 48.90
N ASN A 674 -18.47 7.33 49.42
CA ASN A 674 -17.86 8.00 50.59
C ASN A 674 -16.32 8.22 50.68
N SER A 675 -15.86 9.43 50.37
CA SER A 675 -15.00 10.27 51.26
C SER A 675 -14.93 11.69 50.67
N ARG A 676 -15.25 12.77 51.41
CA ARG A 676 -14.49 13.40 52.52
C ARG A 676 -13.06 13.76 52.06
N ALA A 677 -12.63 15.02 51.99
CA ALA A 677 -13.15 16.24 52.65
C ALA A 677 -12.69 17.56 51.98
N ARG A 678 -13.34 18.67 52.39
CA ARG A 678 -12.80 20.02 52.73
C ARG A 678 -11.62 20.63 51.92
N ASN A 679 -11.56 21.94 51.66
CA ASN A 679 -12.57 23.02 51.60
C ASN A 679 -11.91 24.32 51.07
N LYS A 680 -12.69 25.24 50.50
CA LYS A 680 -12.44 26.71 50.40
C LYS A 680 -11.09 27.24 49.86
N ASN A 681 -11.16 27.78 48.63
CA ASN A 681 -10.90 29.19 48.25
C ASN A 681 -9.76 29.99 48.93
N SER A 682 -8.84 30.62 48.16
CA SER A 682 -8.94 32.05 47.72
C SER A 682 -7.61 32.76 47.29
N THR A 683 -7.66 33.55 46.20
CA THR A 683 -6.88 34.81 45.88
C THR A 683 -5.37 34.84 45.44
N ILE A 684 -5.01 35.87 44.64
CA ILE A 684 -3.67 36.57 44.43
C ILE A 684 -2.73 36.15 43.24
N ASP A 685 -1.77 37.04 42.86
CA ASP A 685 -1.10 37.25 41.54
C ASP A 685 0.47 37.03 41.43
N ASN A 686 0.99 36.95 40.18
CA ASN A 686 2.32 37.39 39.61
C ASN A 686 3.77 36.86 40.04
N SER A 687 4.45 36.14 39.10
CA SER A 687 5.86 36.33 38.57
C SER A 687 7.21 35.77 39.18
N GLN A 688 8.11 35.23 38.30
CA GLN A 688 9.63 35.16 38.28
C GLN A 688 10.53 34.33 39.30
N SER A 689 11.88 34.09 39.13
CA SER A 689 12.81 33.76 37.97
C SER A 689 14.31 33.40 38.38
N SER A 690 15.19 32.96 37.42
CA SER A 690 16.71 32.89 37.44
C SER A 690 17.56 31.64 37.95
N GLY A 691 18.89 31.57 37.63
CA GLY A 691 20.00 30.65 38.13
C GLY A 691 20.46 29.42 37.27
N ASN A 692 21.70 28.80 37.23
CA ASN A 692 23.13 29.05 37.64
C ASN A 692 24.22 28.25 36.78
N ASN A 693 25.40 28.79 36.34
CA ASN A 693 26.37 28.14 35.37
C ASN A 693 27.88 28.70 35.25
N PRO A 694 28.95 27.89 34.92
CA PRO A 694 30.40 28.30 34.79
C PRO A 694 31.23 27.93 33.46
N ARG A 695 32.60 27.94 33.45
CA ARG A 695 33.55 27.67 32.29
C ARG A 695 34.89 26.94 32.66
N LYS A 696 35.49 26.07 31.81
CA LYS A 696 36.97 25.86 31.51
C LYS A 696 37.30 24.59 30.66
N ARG A 697 38.58 24.31 30.37
CA ARG A 697 39.20 24.11 29.02
C ARG A 697 40.29 23.00 29.02
N ARG A 698 40.69 22.47 27.82
CA ARG A 698 41.69 21.39 27.50
C ARG A 698 41.26 19.92 27.72
N ARG A 699 41.25 19.12 26.63
CA ARG A 699 42.04 17.86 26.46
C ARG A 699 41.88 17.27 25.05
N SER A 700 42.75 16.33 24.69
CA SER A 700 42.83 15.66 23.39
C SER A 700 41.98 14.38 23.31
N ASN A 701 41.28 14.18 22.19
CA ASN A 701 41.22 12.91 21.43
C ASN A 701 40.20 13.00 20.28
N LYS A 702 40.67 13.15 19.03
CA LYS A 702 39.84 12.94 17.84
C LYS A 702 39.74 11.43 17.56
N LYS A 703 38.65 10.79 17.99
CA LYS A 703 38.04 9.68 17.23
C LYS A 703 36.68 10.17 16.73
N LEU A 704 36.55 10.38 15.42
CA LEU A 704 35.33 10.91 14.82
C LEU A 704 34.24 9.84 14.84
N LYS A 705 33.29 9.95 15.76
CA LYS A 705 31.97 9.35 15.54
C LYS A 705 31.23 10.23 14.53
N LYS A 706 31.22 9.82 13.25
CA LYS A 706 30.35 10.43 12.24
C LYS A 706 28.91 10.33 12.74
N GLY A 707 28.19 11.45 12.75
CA GLY A 707 26.75 11.45 13.00
C GLY A 707 26.00 10.99 11.75
N TYR A 708 24.86 10.34 11.93
CA TYR A 708 23.95 10.02 10.84
C TYR A 708 23.20 11.29 10.43
N GLU A 709 23.43 11.79 9.21
CA GLU A 709 22.63 12.86 8.61
C GLU A 709 21.21 12.37 8.34
N VAL A 710 20.22 13.06 8.91
CA VAL A 710 18.81 12.79 8.65
C VAL A 710 18.38 13.64 7.46
N THR A 711 18.79 13.22 6.25
CA THR A 711 18.27 13.84 5.03
C THR A 711 16.77 13.60 4.94
N THR A 712 15.96 14.64 4.81
CA THR A 712 14.50 14.55 4.59
C THR A 712 14.21 14.01 3.19
N LYS A 713 14.37 12.69 3.02
CA LYS A 713 13.89 11.96 1.84
C LYS A 713 12.36 12.13 1.79
N LYS A 714 11.86 12.53 0.62
CA LYS A 714 10.43 12.77 0.34
C LYS A 714 9.55 11.60 0.79
N ILE A 715 8.26 11.89 0.99
CA ILE A 715 7.20 10.90 1.30
C ILE A 715 7.46 9.54 0.64
N ILE A 716 7.76 8.53 1.47
CA ILE A 716 8.24 7.19 1.04
C ILE A 716 7.17 6.45 0.22
N HIS A 717 5.90 6.67 0.56
CA HIS A 717 4.72 6.13 -0.12
C HIS A 717 3.68 7.24 -0.24
N ASP A 718 3.30 7.60 -1.47
CA ASP A 718 2.34 8.68 -1.75
C ASP A 718 1.07 8.51 -0.90
N PRO A 719 0.63 9.53 -0.13
CA PRO A 719 -0.54 9.38 0.73
C PRO A 719 -1.81 9.09 -0.08
N LYS A 720 -1.87 9.49 -1.36
CA LYS A 720 -2.99 9.16 -2.26
C LYS A 720 -3.08 7.67 -2.59
N LEU A 721 -1.99 6.90 -2.48
CA LEU A 721 -1.99 5.46 -2.77
C LEU A 721 -2.47 4.62 -1.59
N ILE A 722 -1.80 4.79 -0.45
CA ILE A 722 -1.97 3.90 0.70
C ILE A 722 -2.99 4.45 1.71
N GLY A 723 -3.36 5.72 1.58
CA GLY A 723 -4.17 6.48 2.52
C GLY A 723 -3.33 7.43 3.37
N ALA A 724 -3.92 8.57 3.74
CA ALA A 724 -3.25 9.65 4.44
C ALA A 724 -2.72 9.23 5.80
N LEU A 725 -3.50 8.48 6.58
CA LEU A 725 -3.06 7.95 7.87
C LEU A 725 -2.01 6.85 7.70
N GLN A 726 -2.18 5.96 6.72
CA GLN A 726 -1.27 4.86 6.40
C GLN A 726 0.14 5.35 6.04
N SER A 727 0.26 6.55 5.45
CA SER A 727 1.56 7.17 5.16
C SER A 727 2.36 7.58 6.41
N LEU A 728 1.70 7.84 7.53
CA LEU A 728 2.30 8.57 8.66
C LEU A 728 3.19 7.78 9.63
N PRO A 729 2.97 6.49 9.98
CA PRO A 729 3.70 5.85 11.07
C PRO A 729 5.22 5.81 10.87
N LEU A 730 5.68 5.61 9.62
CA LEU A 730 7.12 5.65 9.29
C LEU A 730 7.71 7.06 9.46
N PHE A 731 7.00 8.10 9.03
CA PHE A 731 7.42 9.50 9.25
C PHE A 731 7.43 9.86 10.72
N TYR A 732 6.41 9.44 11.47
CA TYR A 732 6.35 9.64 12.90
C TYR A 732 7.55 8.98 13.62
N GLN A 733 7.83 7.71 13.33
CA GLN A 733 8.95 6.96 13.93
C GLN A 733 10.33 7.48 13.52
N GLN A 734 10.49 8.00 12.29
CA GLN A 734 11.78 8.49 11.80
C GLN A 734 12.07 9.96 12.12
N ILE A 735 11.04 10.81 12.24
CA ILE A 735 11.19 12.26 12.38
C ILE A 735 10.71 12.76 13.75
N VAL A 736 9.52 12.37 14.20
CA VAL A 736 8.94 12.88 15.45
C VAL A 736 9.56 12.21 16.67
N VAL A 737 9.74 10.88 16.62
CA VAL A 737 10.24 10.10 17.78
C VAL A 737 11.65 10.49 18.21
N PRO A 738 12.64 10.75 17.32
CA PRO A 738 13.94 11.26 17.74
C PRO A 738 13.86 12.57 18.54
N VAL A 739 13.03 13.52 18.10
CA VAL A 739 12.82 14.80 18.82
C VAL A 739 12.10 14.56 20.15
N LYS A 740 10.99 13.80 20.13
CA LYS A 740 10.18 13.42 21.30
C LYS A 740 11.00 12.75 22.41
N ASP A 741 11.73 11.69 22.07
CA ASP A 741 12.54 10.89 23.01
C ASP A 741 13.75 11.71 23.51
N ARG A 742 14.41 12.46 22.62
CA ARG A 742 15.55 13.32 22.99
C ARG A 742 15.14 14.40 23.98
N HIS A 743 14.04 15.10 23.72
CA HIS A 743 13.58 16.22 24.54
C HIS A 743 12.63 15.80 25.67
N GLN A 744 12.41 14.50 25.89
CA GLN A 744 11.59 13.95 26.99
C GLN A 744 10.16 14.51 27.02
N TYR A 745 9.60 14.73 25.84
CA TYR A 745 8.24 15.26 25.63
C TYR A 745 7.20 14.59 26.55
N ASN A 746 7.19 13.25 26.61
CA ASN A 746 6.23 12.47 27.42
C ASN A 746 6.27 12.84 28.91
N ASP A 747 7.49 13.00 29.45
CA ASP A 747 7.71 13.25 30.87
C ASP A 747 7.31 14.69 31.25
N ILE A 748 7.54 15.64 30.32
CA ILE A 748 7.21 17.06 30.45
C ILE A 748 5.70 17.28 30.38
N THR A 749 5.05 16.79 29.33
CA THR A 749 3.62 17.03 29.07
C THR A 749 2.70 16.10 29.85
N LYS A 750 3.28 15.18 30.65
CA LYS A 750 2.57 14.09 31.36
C LYS A 750 1.65 13.31 30.41
N SER A 751 2.12 13.15 29.17
CA SER A 751 1.42 12.51 28.06
C SER A 751 2.22 11.35 27.49
N VAL A 752 1.56 10.50 26.71
CA VAL A 752 2.22 9.64 25.74
C VAL A 752 2.05 10.25 24.35
N GLY A 753 3.15 10.40 23.62
CA GLY A 753 3.10 10.59 22.18
C GLY A 753 2.43 9.41 21.46
N TRP A 754 2.24 9.55 20.16
CA TRP A 754 1.59 8.56 19.30
C TRP A 754 2.46 7.32 19.04
N ASP A 755 1.84 6.26 18.50
CA ASP A 755 2.46 5.12 17.83
C ASP A 755 1.68 4.69 16.56
N PHE A 756 2.12 3.61 15.91
CA PHE A 756 1.52 3.08 14.67
C PHE A 756 0.05 2.66 14.84
N ASN A 757 -0.27 1.93 15.91
CA ASN A 757 -1.62 1.39 16.13
C ASN A 757 -2.58 2.53 16.46
N GLU A 758 -2.14 3.52 17.24
CA GLU A 758 -2.87 4.77 17.49
C GLU A 758 -3.10 5.60 16.23
N ILE A 759 -2.15 5.62 15.29
CA ILE A 759 -2.30 6.36 14.03
C ILE A 759 -3.31 5.65 13.10
N LEU A 760 -3.30 4.31 13.01
CA LEU A 760 -4.09 3.53 12.04
C LEU A 760 -5.39 2.91 12.54
N ALA A 761 -5.66 2.88 13.85
CA ALA A 761 -6.86 2.25 14.39
C ALA A 761 -8.17 2.90 13.89
N LYS A 762 -9.27 2.16 13.94
CA LYS A 762 -10.63 2.69 13.71
C LYS A 762 -10.96 3.91 14.59
N PRO A 763 -11.89 4.79 14.19
CA PRO A 763 -12.25 5.96 14.97
C PRO A 763 -12.71 5.64 16.39
N SER A 764 -12.49 6.61 17.28
CA SER A 764 -12.85 6.53 18.69
C SER A 764 -13.65 7.74 19.17
N VAL A 765 -14.70 7.46 19.94
CA VAL A 765 -15.66 8.43 20.49
C VAL A 765 -15.55 8.46 22.01
N LEU A 766 -14.92 9.49 22.57
CA LEU A 766 -14.88 9.71 24.02
C LEU A 766 -16.18 10.35 24.50
N VAL A 767 -16.87 9.71 25.45
CA VAL A 767 -18.07 10.25 26.07
C VAL A 767 -17.73 10.72 27.48
N ILE A 768 -17.73 12.04 27.66
CA ILE A 768 -17.40 12.74 28.91
C ILE A 768 -18.58 13.56 29.41
N GLY A 769 -18.58 13.93 30.69
CA GLY A 769 -19.71 14.62 31.29
C GLY A 769 -20.06 14.17 32.71
N THR A 770 -21.02 14.89 33.28
CA THR A 770 -21.32 14.93 34.71
C THR A 770 -22.08 13.68 35.21
N PRO A 771 -22.29 13.52 36.54
CA PRO A 771 -23.11 12.44 37.07
C PRO A 771 -24.54 12.56 36.54
N GLU A 772 -25.18 11.42 36.29
CA GLU A 772 -26.54 11.33 35.75
C GLU A 772 -26.81 12.03 34.39
N ALA A 773 -25.82 12.65 33.73
CA ALA A 773 -25.98 13.24 32.41
C ALA A 773 -26.35 12.22 31.31
N GLY A 774 -26.33 10.92 31.63
CA GLY A 774 -26.86 9.86 30.77
C GLY A 774 -25.86 9.24 29.81
N LYS A 775 -24.55 9.54 29.91
CA LYS A 775 -23.46 9.01 29.05
C LYS A 775 -23.63 7.54 28.64
N THR A 776 -23.66 6.64 29.63
CA THR A 776 -23.87 5.20 29.43
C THR A 776 -25.16 4.87 28.69
N SER A 777 -26.26 5.60 28.99
CA SER A 777 -27.52 5.41 28.26
C SER A 777 -27.39 5.91 26.82
N PHE A 778 -26.67 7.01 26.58
CA PHE A 778 -26.42 7.56 25.25
C PHE A 778 -25.64 6.57 24.38
N ILE A 779 -24.59 5.96 24.94
CA ILE A 779 -23.83 4.87 24.29
C ILE A 779 -24.74 3.66 24.02
N ASN A 780 -25.51 3.20 25.02
CA ASN A 780 -26.44 2.07 24.84
C ASN A 780 -27.47 2.32 23.74
N TYR A 781 -27.97 3.56 23.62
CA TYR A 781 -28.88 3.97 22.54
C TYR A 781 -28.21 3.85 21.17
N LEU A 782 -26.98 4.35 21.00
CA LEU A 782 -26.20 4.21 19.75
C LEU A 782 -25.91 2.73 19.39
N LEU A 783 -25.55 1.92 20.39
CA LEU A 783 -25.30 0.48 20.23
C LEU A 783 -26.59 -0.35 20.06
N ARG A 784 -27.77 0.27 20.26
CA ARG A 784 -29.11 -0.38 20.35
C ARG A 784 -29.25 -1.42 21.46
N GLU A 785 -28.41 -1.34 22.50
CA GLU A 785 -28.35 -2.27 23.62
C GLU A 785 -29.45 -1.96 24.67
N LYS A 786 -30.63 -2.59 24.52
CA LYS A 786 -31.76 -2.37 25.45
C LYS A 786 -31.50 -2.82 26.89
N LYS A 787 -30.65 -3.85 27.10
CA LYS A 787 -30.12 -4.23 28.42
C LYS A 787 -28.88 -3.42 28.83
N GLY A 788 -28.24 -2.77 27.87
CA GLY A 788 -26.99 -2.03 27.97
C GLY A 788 -25.75 -2.91 27.79
N TYR A 789 -24.66 -2.34 27.25
CA TYR A 789 -23.40 -3.10 26.99
C TYR A 789 -22.90 -3.84 28.25
N HIS A 790 -23.14 -3.20 29.38
CA HIS A 790 -23.05 -3.62 30.76
C HIS A 790 -23.78 -4.93 31.14
N SER A 791 -24.53 -5.59 30.26
CA SER A 791 -25.14 -6.91 30.51
C SER A 791 -24.46 -8.07 29.77
N HIS A 792 -23.43 -7.80 28.97
CA HIS A 792 -22.63 -8.86 28.33
C HIS A 792 -21.70 -9.57 29.32
N TYR A 793 -21.44 -8.97 30.50
CA TYR A 793 -20.47 -9.47 31.49
C TYR A 793 -20.66 -8.81 32.88
N ASP A 794 -19.96 -9.33 33.92
CA ASP A 794 -20.03 -8.86 35.32
C ASP A 794 -18.72 -8.75 36.27
N ALA A 795 -17.56 -8.10 35.89
CA ALA A 795 -16.37 -7.40 36.62
C ALA A 795 -15.91 -5.86 36.23
N ILE A 796 -16.77 -4.88 35.78
CA ILE A 796 -16.80 -3.46 35.19
C ILE A 796 -17.38 -2.55 36.27
N LYS A 797 -18.71 -2.60 36.52
CA LYS A 797 -19.41 -1.45 37.10
C LYS A 797 -19.13 -1.27 38.59
N ASP A 798 -18.29 -2.11 39.21
CA ASP A 798 -17.51 -1.82 40.43
C ASP A 798 -16.65 -0.57 40.18
N PHE A 799 -15.86 -0.70 39.13
CA PHE A 799 -15.05 0.29 38.46
C PHE A 799 -15.90 1.21 37.56
N LYS A 800 -17.04 1.72 38.05
CA LYS A 800 -17.68 2.96 37.50
C LYS A 800 -16.74 4.18 37.51
N SER A 801 -15.54 4.01 38.10
CA SER A 801 -14.40 4.91 38.18
C SER A 801 -13.28 4.65 37.14
N SER A 802 -13.42 3.66 36.25
CA SER A 802 -12.53 3.41 35.10
C SER A 802 -13.15 3.83 33.76
N PHE A 803 -12.31 4.06 32.74
CA PHE A 803 -12.73 4.45 31.38
C PHE A 803 -13.04 3.23 30.52
N THR A 804 -14.32 2.86 30.34
CA THR A 804 -14.69 1.68 29.55
C THR A 804 -14.66 1.97 28.05
N HIS A 805 -13.57 1.57 27.40
CA HIS A 805 -13.43 1.50 25.95
C HIS A 805 -14.15 0.25 25.42
N LEU A 806 -15.04 0.46 24.45
CA LEU A 806 -15.90 -0.54 23.82
C LEU A 806 -15.34 -0.87 22.44
N TYR A 807 -15.08 -2.15 22.23
CA TYR A 807 -14.39 -2.69 21.05
C TYR A 807 -15.18 -3.87 20.45
N TYR A 808 -14.92 -4.21 19.20
CA TYR A 808 -15.53 -5.37 18.56
C TYR A 808 -14.66 -6.61 18.73
N GLU A 809 -15.27 -7.70 19.18
CA GLU A 809 -14.81 -9.07 18.93
C GLU A 809 -16.01 -9.98 18.67
N ASP A 810 -15.76 -11.13 18.05
CA ASP A 810 -16.80 -12.14 17.80
C ASP A 810 -17.16 -12.98 19.05
N LYS A 811 -16.24 -13.06 20.02
CA LYS A 811 -16.52 -13.51 21.39
C LYS A 811 -16.55 -12.27 22.30
N ALA A 812 -17.47 -12.25 23.27
CA ALA A 812 -17.33 -11.28 24.36
C ALA A 812 -16.04 -11.65 25.12
N ALA A 813 -15.12 -10.70 25.29
CA ALA A 813 -13.80 -10.98 25.86
C ALA A 813 -13.37 -9.87 26.82
N LEU A 814 -12.93 -10.31 28.00
CA LEU A 814 -12.87 -9.52 29.23
C LEU A 814 -11.93 -10.17 30.28
N GLN A 815 -11.45 -9.38 31.24
CA GLN A 815 -10.01 -9.06 31.25
C GLN A 815 -9.66 -8.13 32.45
N ARG A 816 -8.57 -8.24 33.26
CA ARG A 816 -8.22 -7.18 34.28
C ARG A 816 -6.79 -7.12 34.87
N GLY A 817 -6.08 -6.01 34.66
CA GLY A 817 -4.97 -5.57 35.51
C GLY A 817 -4.06 -4.45 34.95
N THR A 818 -2.82 -4.82 34.67
CA THR A 818 -1.58 -4.04 34.42
C THR A 818 -0.69 -4.70 33.38
N ASP A 819 -0.67 -6.03 33.41
CA ASP A 819 -1.51 -6.75 32.47
C ASP A 819 -2.69 -5.94 31.84
N ALA A 820 -2.41 -4.89 31.04
CA ALA A 820 -3.33 -3.95 30.35
C ALA A 820 -2.78 -3.35 29.02
N ALA A 821 -1.56 -3.69 28.63
CA ALA A 821 -0.80 -3.25 27.45
C ALA A 821 0.04 -4.39 26.78
N SER A 822 -0.59 -5.49 26.31
CA SER A 822 0.03 -6.63 25.58
C SER A 822 -0.79 -7.09 24.38
N LEU A 823 -2.09 -6.78 24.35
CA LEU A 823 -2.62 -6.24 23.10
C LEU A 823 -1.85 -4.94 22.83
N ASN A 824 -0.62 -5.06 22.34
CA ASN A 824 0.15 -3.95 21.77
C ASN A 824 -0.59 -3.40 20.55
N SER A 825 -1.36 -4.26 19.88
CA SER A 825 -2.42 -3.97 18.90
C SER A 825 -3.52 -3.02 19.40
N TRP A 826 -3.72 -2.87 20.73
CA TRP A 826 -4.75 -1.99 21.27
C TRP A 826 -4.30 -0.53 21.30
N GLN A 827 -5.10 0.34 20.66
CA GLN A 827 -4.80 1.77 20.47
C GLN A 827 -4.63 2.60 21.75
N PHE A 828 -4.87 2.08 22.96
CA PHE A 828 -4.63 2.86 24.20
C PHE A 828 -3.69 2.15 25.20
N CYS A 829 -3.03 1.07 24.78
CA CYS A 829 -2.08 0.30 25.61
C CYS A 829 -1.09 1.20 26.37
N LYS A 830 -0.51 2.20 25.71
CA LYS A 830 0.50 3.09 26.34
C LYS A 830 -0.09 4.11 27.34
N ILE A 831 -1.40 4.34 27.36
CA ILE A 831 -2.04 5.23 28.33
C ILE A 831 -2.11 4.58 29.72
N THR A 832 -2.13 3.24 29.81
CA THR A 832 -2.18 2.47 31.06
C THR A 832 -0.99 2.73 32.01
N LYS A 833 0.13 3.26 31.51
CA LYS A 833 1.23 3.82 32.33
C LYS A 833 0.72 4.84 33.37
N TYR A 834 -0.40 5.50 33.10
CA TYR A 834 -1.05 6.46 33.97
C TYR A 834 -2.10 5.85 34.93
N ASN A 835 -2.28 4.52 34.97
CA ASN A 835 -3.07 3.84 36.00
C ASN A 835 -2.41 4.03 37.38
N LYS A 836 -3.22 4.09 38.44
CA LYS A 836 -2.73 4.17 39.83
C LYS A 836 -2.32 2.78 40.34
N PRO A 837 -1.12 2.59 40.91
CA PRO A 837 -0.65 1.29 41.44
C PRO A 837 -1.32 0.86 42.76
N LYS A 838 -2.55 1.33 43.03
CA LYS A 838 -3.47 0.85 44.09
C LYS A 838 -4.88 0.56 43.55
N ASN A 839 -5.09 0.79 42.25
CA ASN A 839 -6.32 0.62 41.50
C ASN A 839 -5.88 0.12 40.12
N ASP A 840 -5.52 -1.16 40.01
CA ASP A 840 -4.93 -1.71 38.77
C ASP A 840 -5.84 -1.43 37.57
N CYS A 841 -7.15 -1.59 37.77
CA CYS A 841 -8.19 -1.20 36.82
C CYS A 841 -8.44 0.32 36.81
N GLN A 842 -8.12 0.98 35.69
CA GLN A 842 -8.53 2.37 35.39
C GLN A 842 -8.96 2.61 33.93
N ILE A 843 -8.68 1.74 32.96
CA ILE A 843 -9.01 1.90 31.53
C ILE A 843 -9.50 0.56 30.96
N GLN A 844 -10.80 0.32 30.96
CA GLN A 844 -11.39 -0.96 30.58
C GLN A 844 -11.53 -1.18 29.08
N LEU A 845 -11.52 -2.44 28.65
CA LEU A 845 -11.55 -2.86 27.25
C LEU A 845 -12.67 -3.89 27.02
N LEU A 846 -13.92 -3.43 26.99
CA LEU A 846 -15.07 -4.28 26.70
C LEU A 846 -15.13 -4.66 25.22
N GLN A 847 -14.63 -5.85 24.90
CA GLN A 847 -14.76 -6.47 23.58
C GLN A 847 -16.13 -7.19 23.50
N ILE A 848 -17.01 -6.76 22.60
CA ILE A 848 -18.35 -7.36 22.37
C ILE A 848 -18.77 -7.37 20.90
N LYS A 849 -19.62 -8.35 20.54
CA LYS A 849 -20.12 -8.56 19.18
C LYS A 849 -21.24 -7.58 18.82
N ASN A 850 -20.89 -6.33 18.51
CA ASN A 850 -21.81 -5.31 18.04
C ASN A 850 -21.36 -4.73 16.68
N GLN A 851 -22.26 -4.70 15.68
CA GLN A 851 -21.90 -4.30 14.31
C GLN A 851 -21.42 -2.84 14.21
N LEU A 852 -21.86 -1.93 15.08
CA LEU A 852 -21.33 -0.56 15.13
C LEU A 852 -19.87 -0.52 15.59
N LEU A 853 -19.49 -1.42 16.50
CA LEU A 853 -18.13 -1.49 17.07
C LEU A 853 -17.07 -2.02 16.10
N LYS A 854 -17.48 -2.63 14.97
CA LYS A 854 -16.55 -2.95 13.88
C LYS A 854 -15.88 -1.69 13.36
N GLU A 855 -16.68 -0.63 13.20
CA GLU A 855 -16.35 0.60 12.49
C GLU A 855 -15.99 1.76 13.44
N ILE A 856 -16.62 1.84 14.62
CA ILE A 856 -16.45 2.95 15.58
C ILE A 856 -16.31 2.40 17.00
N THR A 857 -15.27 2.80 17.72
CA THR A 857 -15.10 2.52 19.15
C THR A 857 -15.67 3.64 20.03
N PHE A 858 -16.14 3.30 21.22
CA PHE A 858 -16.67 4.27 22.21
C PHE A 858 -15.91 4.17 23.52
N ILE A 859 -15.73 5.27 24.25
CA ILE A 859 -15.12 5.26 25.59
C ILE A 859 -16.08 5.95 26.55
N ASP A 860 -16.76 5.19 27.41
CA ASP A 860 -17.54 5.79 28.51
C ASP A 860 -16.57 6.19 29.62
N SER A 861 -16.50 7.48 29.92
CA SER A 861 -15.63 7.96 31.00
C SER A 861 -16.36 7.98 32.35
N PRO A 862 -15.62 7.85 33.47
CA PRO A 862 -16.17 8.08 34.79
C PRO A 862 -16.83 9.45 34.92
N PRO A 863 -17.94 9.57 35.67
CA PRO A 863 -18.69 10.81 35.80
C PRO A 863 -17.87 11.91 36.47
N LEU A 864 -17.68 13.01 35.74
CA LEU A 864 -17.01 14.22 36.20
C LEU A 864 -17.83 14.86 37.34
N SER A 865 -17.42 14.67 38.59
CA SER A 865 -17.94 15.44 39.74
C SER A 865 -17.03 16.62 40.06
N ASP A 866 -17.58 17.68 40.67
CA ASP A 866 -16.79 18.82 41.18
C ASP A 866 -15.71 18.37 42.17
N SER A 867 -15.96 17.31 42.96
CA SER A 867 -14.98 16.75 43.88
C SER A 867 -13.80 16.07 43.17
N MET A 868 -14.02 15.46 42.00
CA MET A 868 -12.93 14.97 41.17
C MET A 868 -12.18 16.14 40.52
N ILE A 869 -12.86 17.10 39.92
CA ILE A 869 -12.21 18.23 39.23
C ILE A 869 -11.46 19.15 40.21
N SER A 870 -11.92 19.28 41.47
CA SER A 870 -11.18 19.95 42.55
C SER A 870 -9.84 19.26 42.91
N SER A 871 -9.57 18.06 42.37
CA SER A 871 -8.28 17.39 42.47
C SER A 871 -7.42 17.47 41.21
N MET A 872 -7.92 18.11 40.14
CA MET A 872 -7.20 18.29 38.87
C MET A 872 -5.93 19.14 39.02
N ASP A 873 -5.95 20.13 39.91
CA ASP A 873 -4.81 21.00 40.23
C ASP A 873 -3.73 20.28 41.05
N LYS A 874 -4.04 19.10 41.62
CA LYS A 874 -3.05 18.30 42.34
C LYS A 874 -2.22 17.53 41.32
N GLU A 875 -1.01 18.01 41.08
CA GLU A 875 -0.04 17.36 40.20
C GLU A 875 0.14 15.88 40.54
N THR A 876 -0.57 15.04 39.79
CA THR A 876 -0.61 13.60 39.99
C THR A 876 -0.07 12.94 38.74
N THR A 877 1.01 12.16 38.90
CA THR A 877 1.68 11.45 37.80
C THR A 877 0.91 10.22 37.32
N SER A 878 -0.18 9.85 37.99
CA SER A 878 -1.11 8.79 37.61
C SER A 878 -2.52 9.08 38.14
N GLY A 879 -3.54 8.66 37.38
CA GLY A 879 -4.95 8.85 37.71
C GLY A 879 -5.79 9.42 36.57
N TYR A 880 -7.01 9.83 36.93
CA TYR A 880 -8.07 10.21 36.01
C TYR A 880 -7.68 11.33 35.02
N PHE A 881 -7.04 12.42 35.46
CA PHE A 881 -6.73 13.55 34.59
C PHE A 881 -5.58 13.30 33.60
N PRO A 882 -4.46 12.66 33.98
CA PRO A 882 -3.49 12.17 32.99
C PRO A 882 -4.12 11.26 31.95
N ILE A 883 -4.98 10.30 32.35
CA ILE A 883 -5.67 9.40 31.41
C ILE A 883 -6.62 10.20 30.49
N LEU A 884 -7.50 11.03 31.06
CA LEU A 884 -8.45 11.87 30.31
C LEU A 884 -7.74 12.78 29.30
N ASN A 885 -6.66 13.45 29.71
CA ASN A 885 -5.90 14.33 28.83
C ASN A 885 -5.28 13.55 27.67
N ASN A 886 -4.71 12.36 27.92
CA ASN A 886 -4.19 11.51 26.84
C ASN A 886 -5.30 11.01 25.89
N LEU A 887 -6.49 10.69 26.41
CA LEU A 887 -7.65 10.32 25.59
C LEU A 887 -8.13 11.50 24.74
N ILE A 888 -8.39 12.67 25.33
CA ILE A 888 -8.77 13.91 24.60
C ILE A 888 -7.80 14.20 23.46
N ARG A 889 -6.49 14.01 23.69
CA ARG A 889 -5.45 14.21 22.69
C ARG A 889 -5.46 13.19 21.54
N LYS A 890 -5.97 11.97 21.73
CA LYS A 890 -5.90 10.88 20.72
C LYS A 890 -7.22 10.54 20.04
N VAL A 891 -8.36 10.66 20.73
CA VAL A 891 -9.67 10.29 20.17
C VAL A 891 -10.13 11.20 19.03
N ASP A 892 -11.06 10.71 18.21
CA ASP A 892 -11.46 11.37 16.95
C ASP A 892 -12.77 12.17 17.07
N LEU A 893 -13.61 11.84 18.05
CA LEU A 893 -14.80 12.59 18.44
C LEU A 893 -14.92 12.60 19.97
N ILE A 894 -15.36 13.73 20.53
CA ILE A 894 -15.62 13.91 21.96
C ILE A 894 -17.07 14.37 22.12
N LEU A 895 -17.85 13.64 22.91
CA LEU A 895 -19.22 13.97 23.29
C LEU A 895 -19.23 14.41 24.76
N PHE A 896 -19.35 15.72 25.01
CA PHE A 896 -19.52 16.27 26.35
C PHE A 896 -21.01 16.30 26.69
N VAL A 897 -21.48 15.29 27.40
CA VAL A 897 -22.89 15.12 27.78
C VAL A 897 -23.16 15.83 29.11
N ALA A 898 -24.08 16.78 29.07
CA ALA A 898 -24.43 17.64 30.19
C ALA A 898 -25.94 17.65 30.46
N THR A 899 -26.35 18.29 31.56
CA THR A 899 -27.70 18.81 31.78
C THR A 899 -27.57 20.32 32.01
N SER A 900 -28.65 21.10 32.00
CA SER A 900 -28.52 22.56 32.21
C SER A 900 -28.03 22.97 33.61
N ASN A 901 -28.02 22.04 34.56
CA ASN A 901 -27.47 22.23 35.91
C ASN A 901 -25.91 22.18 35.96
N VAL A 902 -25.22 22.07 34.81
CA VAL A 902 -23.75 21.82 34.72
C VAL A 902 -22.90 23.12 34.82
N VAL A 903 -23.52 24.26 35.08
CA VAL A 903 -22.84 25.54 35.32
C VAL A 903 -22.17 25.55 36.71
N THR A 904 -20.98 24.98 36.81
CA THR A 904 -20.12 25.03 38.01
C THR A 904 -18.72 25.51 37.66
N THR A 905 -18.08 26.29 38.53
CA THR A 905 -16.73 26.83 38.29
C THR A 905 -15.65 25.76 38.14
N SER A 906 -15.91 24.52 38.56
CA SER A 906 -15.02 23.39 38.30
C SER A 906 -15.08 22.95 36.82
N MET A 907 -16.28 22.89 36.23
CA MET A 907 -16.47 22.35 34.88
C MET A 907 -15.77 23.17 33.79
N SER A 908 -15.57 24.47 34.01
CA SER A 908 -14.87 25.35 33.05
C SER A 908 -13.43 24.90 32.81
N LYS A 909 -12.76 24.29 33.80
CA LYS A 909 -11.43 23.70 33.64
C LYS A 909 -11.41 22.56 32.63
N ILE A 910 -12.45 21.71 32.64
CA ILE A 910 -12.59 20.62 31.67
C ILE A 910 -12.90 21.17 30.29
N ILE A 911 -13.80 22.15 30.20
CA ILE A 911 -14.14 22.81 28.92
C ILE A 911 -12.90 23.53 28.34
N ALA A 912 -12.06 24.15 29.18
CA ALA A 912 -10.79 24.73 28.76
C ALA A 912 -9.82 23.67 28.22
N THR A 913 -9.72 22.47 28.82
CA THR A 913 -8.92 21.37 28.24
C THR A 913 -9.50 20.79 26.94
N LEU A 914 -10.78 21.07 26.63
CA LEU A 914 -11.40 20.71 25.36
C LEU A 914 -11.27 21.81 24.29
N SER A 915 -10.98 23.06 24.67
CA SER A 915 -10.82 24.19 23.74
C SER A 915 -9.82 23.93 22.59
N PRO A 916 -8.64 23.31 22.81
CA PRO A 916 -7.72 22.96 21.73
C PRO A 916 -8.25 21.91 20.74
N TYR A 917 -9.33 21.23 21.12
CA TYR A 917 -9.93 20.09 20.43
C TYR A 917 -11.42 20.34 20.10
N ILE A 918 -11.83 21.62 20.06
CA ILE A 918 -13.23 22.03 19.86
C ILE A 918 -13.81 21.51 18.54
N SER A 919 -12.99 21.43 17.48
CA SER A 919 -13.40 20.95 16.15
C SER A 919 -13.80 19.46 16.11
N LYS A 920 -13.44 18.70 17.15
CA LYS A 920 -13.86 17.31 17.38
C LYS A 920 -14.71 17.15 18.64
N THR A 921 -15.17 18.25 19.26
CA THR A 921 -15.98 18.23 20.48
C THR A 921 -17.42 18.66 20.17
N ILE A 922 -18.39 17.90 20.65
CA ILE A 922 -19.82 18.23 20.63
C ILE A 922 -20.33 18.24 22.07
N PHE A 923 -21.02 19.31 22.44
CA PHE A 923 -21.66 19.46 23.74
C PHE A 923 -23.13 19.06 23.63
N CYS A 924 -23.48 17.93 24.22
CA CYS A 924 -24.83 17.38 24.19
C CYS A 924 -25.59 17.82 25.46
N LEU A 925 -26.52 18.76 25.31
CA LEU A 925 -27.45 19.14 26.38
C LEU A 925 -28.52 18.06 26.51
N ASN A 926 -28.25 17.07 27.34
CA ASN A 926 -29.06 15.87 27.50
C ASN A 926 -30.12 16.02 28.60
N LYS A 927 -31.03 15.04 28.69
CA LYS A 927 -32.30 15.12 29.43
C LYS A 927 -33.19 16.28 28.95
N SER A 928 -33.19 16.57 27.64
CA SER A 928 -34.06 17.61 27.06
C SER A 928 -35.55 17.20 26.97
N ASP A 929 -35.88 15.96 27.34
CA ASP A 929 -37.25 15.49 27.58
C ASP A 929 -37.98 16.22 28.72
N LYS A 930 -37.25 16.93 29.60
CA LYS A 930 -37.84 17.69 30.71
C LYS A 930 -38.54 18.99 30.29
N TYR A 931 -38.27 19.54 29.11
CA TYR A 931 -38.74 20.88 28.73
C TYR A 931 -40.16 20.83 28.15
N LYS A 932 -41.11 21.49 28.83
CA LYS A 932 -42.52 21.56 28.40
C LYS A 932 -42.82 22.70 27.41
N SER A 933 -41.97 23.73 27.38
CA SER A 933 -42.06 24.88 26.47
C SER A 933 -40.74 25.14 25.75
N PHE A 934 -40.82 25.67 24.54
CA PHE A 934 -39.66 26.01 23.73
C PHE A 934 -38.80 27.10 24.37
N ASP A 935 -39.41 28.10 25.01
CA ASP A 935 -38.69 29.16 25.75
C ASP A 935 -37.82 28.63 26.89
N SER A 936 -38.26 27.56 27.56
CA SER A 936 -37.46 26.94 28.62
C SER A 936 -36.25 26.20 28.06
N LEU A 937 -36.41 25.52 26.90
CA LEU A 937 -35.32 24.88 26.18
C LEU A 937 -34.31 25.92 25.66
N THR A 938 -34.77 26.99 25.01
CA THR A 938 -33.89 28.01 24.41
C THR A 938 -33.16 28.82 25.47
N LYS A 939 -33.81 29.14 26.61
CA LYS A 939 -33.18 29.79 27.76
C LYS A 939 -32.06 28.94 28.36
N ASP A 940 -32.33 27.67 28.67
CA ASP A 940 -31.33 26.77 29.25
C ASP A 940 -30.21 26.44 28.24
N ARG A 941 -30.54 26.28 26.94
CA ARG A 941 -29.54 26.13 25.87
C ARG A 941 -28.67 27.37 25.74
N LYS A 942 -29.24 28.58 25.79
CA LYS A 942 -28.47 29.83 25.74
C LYS A 942 -27.53 29.95 26.93
N ALA A 943 -28.03 29.73 28.16
CA ALA A 943 -27.19 29.77 29.35
C ALA A 943 -26.02 28.76 29.29
N PHE A 944 -26.25 27.57 28.73
CA PHE A 944 -25.21 26.57 28.49
C PHE A 944 -24.22 27.00 27.39
N THR A 945 -24.69 27.63 26.31
CA THR A 945 -23.86 28.21 25.25
C THR A 945 -22.97 29.33 25.76
N ASP A 946 -23.55 30.33 26.43
CA ASP A 946 -22.84 31.47 27.00
C ASP A 946 -21.75 31.00 27.99
N TYR A 947 -22.07 29.97 28.78
CA TYR A 947 -21.13 29.33 29.72
C TYR A 947 -19.97 28.59 29.03
N ILE A 948 -20.23 27.85 27.94
CA ILE A 948 -19.17 27.20 27.14
C ILE A 948 -18.30 28.26 26.46
N LEU A 949 -18.90 29.28 25.85
CA LEU A 949 -18.18 30.39 25.19
C LEU A 949 -17.27 31.14 26.17
N THR A 950 -17.69 31.31 27.42
CA THR A 950 -16.87 31.90 28.50
C THR A 950 -15.69 31.00 28.92
N SER A 951 -15.76 29.69 28.63
CA SER A 951 -14.78 28.69 29.08
C SER A 951 -13.81 28.22 27.99
N ILE A 952 -13.99 28.62 26.73
CA ILE A 952 -13.11 28.28 25.60
C ILE A 952 -12.30 29.49 25.14
N THR A 953 -11.12 29.23 24.58
CA THR A 953 -10.17 30.24 24.08
C THR A 953 -10.11 30.30 22.54
N THR A 954 -10.62 29.26 21.86
CA THR A 954 -10.44 29.07 20.42
C THR A 954 -11.61 28.30 19.78
N GLY A 955 -12.07 28.78 18.62
CA GLY A 955 -13.06 28.12 17.77
C GLY A 955 -14.50 28.16 18.29
N GLU A 956 -15.42 27.55 17.54
CA GLU A 956 -16.86 27.57 17.82
C GLU A 956 -17.33 26.23 18.42
N PRO A 957 -18.11 26.24 19.52
CA PRO A 957 -18.59 25.02 20.15
C PRO A 957 -19.84 24.48 19.44
N LYS A 958 -19.82 23.22 18.99
CA LYS A 958 -21.04 22.58 18.47
C LYS A 958 -21.92 22.09 19.61
N ILE A 959 -23.06 22.74 19.81
CA ILE A 959 -23.98 22.49 20.93
C ILE A 959 -25.33 21.96 20.42
N LEU A 960 -25.67 20.73 20.81
CA LEU A 960 -26.86 20.00 20.37
C LEU A 960 -27.71 19.60 21.58
N CYS A 961 -29.03 19.77 21.50
CA CYS A 961 -29.97 19.27 22.51
C CYS A 961 -30.32 17.81 22.24
N THR A 962 -30.20 16.95 23.26
CA THR A 962 -30.41 15.49 23.12
C THR A 962 -31.37 14.96 24.18
N TYR A 963 -31.96 13.81 23.87
CA TYR A 963 -32.65 12.96 24.85
C TYR A 963 -32.44 11.48 24.49
N VAL A 964 -32.59 10.61 25.48
CA VAL A 964 -32.28 9.16 25.36
C VAL A 964 -33.38 8.28 25.97
N LYS A 965 -34.16 8.85 26.87
CA LYS A 965 -35.32 8.27 27.55
C LYS A 965 -36.35 9.38 27.73
N GLY A 966 -37.59 9.02 28.06
CA GLY A 966 -38.69 9.98 28.18
C GLY A 966 -39.35 10.29 26.83
N TYR A 967 -40.39 11.11 26.87
CA TYR A 967 -41.27 11.39 25.74
C TYR A 967 -41.44 12.90 25.56
N LEU A 968 -41.29 13.38 24.32
CA LEU A 968 -41.44 14.80 23.97
C LEU A 968 -42.89 15.11 23.60
N SER A 969 -43.62 15.73 24.53
CA SER A 969 -45.04 16.08 24.38
C SER A 969 -45.30 17.37 23.61
N ASN A 970 -44.38 18.33 23.65
CA ASN A 970 -44.45 19.59 22.90
C ASN A 970 -43.85 19.38 21.49
N SER A 971 -44.59 19.75 20.45
CA SER A 971 -44.22 19.55 19.04
C SER A 971 -43.03 20.39 18.58
N GLU A 972 -42.91 21.64 19.01
CA GLU A 972 -41.79 22.53 18.67
C GLU A 972 -40.49 22.02 19.30
N VAL A 973 -40.55 21.72 20.59
CA VAL A 973 -39.46 21.11 21.37
C VAL A 973 -39.06 19.77 20.76
N LYS A 974 -40.03 18.95 20.33
CA LYS A 974 -39.80 17.67 19.65
C LYS A 974 -39.04 17.84 18.34
N ASN A 975 -39.57 18.66 17.43
CA ASN A 975 -38.96 18.89 16.12
C ASN A 975 -37.54 19.47 16.27
N TYR A 976 -37.35 20.41 17.19
CA TYR A 976 -36.04 21.00 17.47
C TYR A 976 -35.02 19.93 17.95
N ILE A 977 -35.38 19.13 18.95
CA ILE A 977 -34.49 18.10 19.50
C ILE A 977 -34.26 16.97 18.49
N HIS A 978 -35.25 16.63 17.65
CA HIS A 978 -35.09 15.63 16.60
C HIS A 978 -34.06 16.10 15.55
N ASN A 979 -34.08 17.36 15.12
CA ASN A 979 -33.08 17.92 14.21
C ASN A 979 -31.66 17.91 14.80
N ASP A 980 -31.49 18.25 16.09
CA ASP A 980 -30.20 18.19 16.78
C ASP A 980 -29.72 16.73 16.96
N MET A 981 -30.63 15.78 17.21
CA MET A 981 -30.33 14.34 17.26
C MET A 981 -29.93 13.79 15.88
N GLU A 982 -30.61 14.16 14.79
CA GLU A 982 -30.22 13.77 13.42
C GLU A 982 -28.87 14.35 13.03
N THR A 983 -28.58 15.60 13.42
CA THR A 983 -27.27 16.23 13.24
C THR A 983 -26.15 15.45 13.95
N LEU A 984 -26.44 14.86 15.12
CA LEU A 984 -25.50 14.04 15.89
C LEU A 984 -25.34 12.63 15.28
N LEU A 985 -26.45 11.98 14.92
CA LEU A 985 -26.47 10.67 14.26
C LEU A 985 -25.75 10.72 12.90
N LEU A 986 -25.95 11.78 12.11
CA LEU A 986 -25.27 11.99 10.84
C LEU A 986 -23.75 12.20 11.02
N ARG A 987 -23.34 12.89 12.09
CA ARG A 987 -21.90 13.04 12.42
C ARG A 987 -21.26 11.72 12.84
N ILE A 988 -21.98 10.87 13.57
CA ILE A 988 -21.54 9.51 13.89
C ILE A 988 -21.52 8.64 12.62
N LYS A 989 -22.53 8.75 11.74
CA LYS A 989 -22.61 8.02 10.47
C LYS A 989 -21.43 8.31 9.54
N LYS A 990 -20.98 9.56 9.51
CA LYS A 990 -19.81 10.01 8.74
C LYS A 990 -18.47 9.86 9.48
N LEU A 991 -18.43 9.30 10.69
CA LEU A 991 -17.18 9.23 11.45
C LEU A 991 -16.14 8.27 10.81
N PRO A 992 -16.47 7.05 10.35
CA PRO A 992 -15.50 6.14 9.71
C PRO A 992 -14.82 6.68 8.45
N THR A 993 -15.47 7.63 7.77
CA THR A 993 -14.89 8.31 6.61
C THR A 993 -14.11 9.55 7.02
N GLN A 994 -14.68 10.41 7.86
CA GLN A 994 -14.17 11.76 8.13
C GLN A 994 -13.22 11.88 9.34
N TYR A 995 -13.04 10.85 10.17
CA TYR A 995 -12.21 10.92 11.39
C TYR A 995 -10.76 11.33 11.12
N LYS A 996 -10.24 10.99 9.94
CA LYS A 996 -8.86 11.19 9.50
C LYS A 996 -8.41 12.64 9.69
N ILE A 997 -9.27 13.61 9.38
CA ILE A 997 -8.98 15.04 9.55
C ILE A 997 -8.86 15.44 11.04
N ALA A 998 -9.69 14.88 11.92
CA ALA A 998 -9.62 15.12 13.36
C ALA A 998 -8.36 14.50 13.99
N ARG A 999 -7.97 13.31 13.53
CA ARG A 999 -6.72 12.65 13.94
C ARG A 999 -5.49 13.42 13.46
N LEU A 1000 -5.46 13.84 12.20
CA LEU A 1000 -4.39 14.67 11.63
C LEU A 1000 -4.24 16.00 12.36
N HIS A 1001 -5.34 16.68 12.71
CA HIS A 1001 -5.27 17.89 13.53
C HIS A 1001 -4.64 17.62 14.91
N SER A 1002 -4.97 16.49 15.53
CA SER A 1002 -4.45 16.09 16.84
C SER A 1002 -2.96 15.69 16.79
N LEU A 1003 -2.54 15.02 15.72
CA LEU A 1003 -1.13 14.71 15.41
C LEU A 1003 -0.32 15.98 15.14
N ASN A 1004 -0.88 16.94 14.40
CA ASN A 1004 -0.24 18.23 14.12
C ASN A 1004 0.08 19.00 15.40
N ILE A 1005 -0.90 19.11 16.33
CA ILE A 1005 -0.69 19.70 17.66
C ILE A 1005 0.46 19.00 18.41
N HIS A 1006 0.44 17.67 18.47
CA HIS A 1006 1.49 16.91 19.16
C HIS A 1006 2.89 17.12 18.54
N MET A 1007 3.00 17.18 17.22
CA MET A 1007 4.26 17.45 16.53
C MET A 1007 4.75 18.89 16.76
N MET A 1008 3.84 19.86 16.81
CA MET A 1008 4.15 21.25 17.15
C MET A 1008 4.63 21.38 18.60
N GLU A 1009 4.03 20.66 19.56
CA GLU A 1009 4.56 20.59 20.93
C GLU A 1009 5.96 19.97 20.99
N CYS A 1010 6.19 18.84 20.30
CA CYS A 1010 7.52 18.22 20.23
C CYS A 1010 8.57 19.19 19.68
N LEU A 1011 8.26 19.91 18.60
CA LEU A 1011 9.12 20.91 17.98
C LEU A 1011 9.37 22.11 18.91
N TYR A 1012 8.32 22.64 19.55
CA TYR A 1012 8.41 23.81 20.40
C TYR A 1012 9.16 23.52 21.71
N ILE A 1013 8.87 22.38 22.37
CA ILE A 1013 9.62 21.90 23.54
C ILE A 1013 11.11 21.68 23.19
N ALA A 1014 11.42 21.27 21.96
CA ALA A 1014 12.80 21.17 21.50
C ALA A 1014 13.52 22.52 21.43
N TYR A 1015 12.87 23.56 20.88
CA TYR A 1015 13.40 24.93 20.89
C TYR A 1015 13.50 25.51 22.31
N ILE A 1016 12.49 25.33 23.16
CA ILE A 1016 12.51 25.75 24.57
C ILE A 1016 13.74 25.17 25.28
N HIS A 1017 13.92 23.84 25.21
CA HIS A 1017 15.12 23.17 25.75
C HIS A 1017 16.44 23.70 25.17
N ASN A 1018 16.46 24.14 23.91
CA ASN A 1018 17.65 24.69 23.28
C ASN A 1018 18.02 26.08 23.86
N GLU A 1019 17.04 26.96 24.05
CA GLU A 1019 17.27 28.29 24.59
C GLU A 1019 17.61 28.25 26.09
N MET A 1020 16.94 27.38 26.86
CA MET A 1020 17.36 27.08 28.25
C MET A 1020 18.82 26.62 28.31
N ARG A 1021 19.24 25.74 27.39
CA ARG A 1021 20.65 25.27 27.31
C ARG A 1021 21.63 26.28 26.71
N LYS A 1022 21.16 27.34 26.05
CA LYS A 1022 21.99 28.50 25.66
C LYS A 1022 22.13 29.49 26.82
N LYS A 1023 21.08 29.73 27.62
CA LYS A 1023 21.17 30.56 28.83
C LYS A 1023 22.00 29.88 29.92
N GLU A 1024 21.84 28.56 30.15
CA GLU A 1024 22.67 27.70 31.03
C GLU A 1024 24.11 27.48 30.47
N ARG A 1025 24.58 28.38 29.61
CA ARG A 1025 25.95 28.48 29.07
C ARG A 1025 26.46 29.93 28.97
N LYS A 1026 25.56 30.92 28.98
CA LYS A 1026 25.85 32.35 28.74
C LYS A 1026 25.85 33.11 30.07
N THR A 1027 24.66 33.29 30.62
CA THR A 1027 24.44 33.78 31.98
C THR A 1027 24.56 32.59 32.93
N ASN A 1028 24.08 32.77 34.14
CA ASN A 1028 23.75 31.68 35.03
C ASN A 1028 22.66 30.74 34.45
N VAL A 1029 21.71 31.24 33.67
CA VAL A 1029 20.30 30.97 33.96
C VAL A 1029 19.68 29.80 33.16
N LYS A 1030 18.85 28.94 33.77
CA LYS A 1030 17.93 28.04 33.05
C LYS A 1030 16.67 28.76 32.54
N ILE A 1031 16.11 29.63 33.36
CA ILE A 1031 14.78 30.23 33.21
C ILE A 1031 14.69 31.22 32.02
N ILE A 1032 13.52 31.21 31.39
CA ILE A 1032 13.18 31.91 30.16
C ILE A 1032 12.59 33.29 30.50
N SER A 1033 13.01 34.34 29.78
CA SER A 1033 12.45 35.70 29.91
C SER A 1033 11.42 35.99 28.81
N LEU A 1034 10.58 37.01 29.01
CA LEU A 1034 9.56 37.42 28.02
C LEU A 1034 10.17 37.74 26.64
N GLU A 1035 11.39 38.27 26.59
CA GLU A 1035 12.16 38.49 25.36
C GLU A 1035 12.47 37.17 24.63
N ASP A 1036 12.89 36.14 25.37
CA ASP A 1036 13.15 34.80 24.80
C ASP A 1036 11.86 34.20 24.22
N VAL A 1037 10.70 34.44 24.82
CA VAL A 1037 9.41 33.97 24.28
C VAL A 1037 9.18 34.57 22.88
N GLY A 1038 9.57 35.83 22.69
CA GLY A 1038 9.60 36.49 21.39
C GLY A 1038 10.60 35.88 20.39
N GLU A 1039 11.71 35.28 20.84
CA GLU A 1039 12.65 34.55 19.96
C GLU A 1039 12.19 33.11 19.70
N LEU A 1040 11.69 32.40 20.71
CA LEU A 1040 11.15 31.04 20.65
C LEU A 1040 9.96 30.96 19.68
N ASN A 1041 9.05 31.93 19.71
CA ASN A 1041 7.93 31.99 18.77
C ASN A 1041 8.45 32.15 17.33
N LYS A 1042 9.44 33.03 17.09
CA LYS A 1042 10.07 33.20 15.77
C LYS A 1042 10.70 31.90 15.23
N CYS A 1043 11.13 30.96 16.09
CA CYS A 1043 11.66 29.66 15.65
C CYS A 1043 10.62 28.77 14.94
N ILE A 1044 9.31 29.00 15.15
CA ILE A 1044 8.22 28.21 14.54
C ILE A 1044 7.23 29.03 13.70
N ASN A 1045 7.35 30.36 13.62
CA ASN A 1045 6.41 31.22 12.88
C ASN A 1045 6.22 30.84 11.40
N ASP A 1046 7.24 30.28 10.76
CA ASP A 1046 7.25 29.78 9.38
C ASP A 1046 6.59 28.41 9.19
N VAL A 1047 6.18 27.74 10.28
CA VAL A 1047 5.43 26.48 10.24
C VAL A 1047 3.93 26.76 10.10
N PRO A 1048 3.19 26.07 9.20
CA PRO A 1048 1.75 26.25 9.06
C PRO A 1048 0.99 26.08 10.39
N LYS A 1049 0.05 27.00 10.66
CA LYS A 1049 -0.78 27.07 11.88
C LYS A 1049 -0.02 27.37 13.19
N SER A 1050 1.25 27.80 13.12
CA SER A 1050 2.07 28.22 14.27
C SER A 1050 1.42 29.26 15.18
N GLU A 1051 0.83 30.31 14.61
CA GLU A 1051 0.12 31.36 15.34
C GLU A 1051 -1.08 30.80 16.14
N PHE A 1052 -1.90 29.96 15.51
CA PHE A 1052 -3.01 29.27 16.17
C PHE A 1052 -2.51 28.35 17.28
N PHE A 1053 -1.43 27.60 17.04
CA PHE A 1053 -0.81 26.73 18.04
C PHE A 1053 -0.33 27.53 19.27
N LEU A 1054 0.39 28.62 19.06
CA LEU A 1054 0.90 29.49 20.14
C LEU A 1054 -0.24 30.16 20.94
N LYS A 1055 -1.32 30.59 20.27
CA LYS A 1055 -2.52 31.11 20.94
C LYS A 1055 -3.26 30.04 21.75
N THR A 1056 -3.25 28.79 21.28
CA THR A 1056 -3.94 27.66 21.92
C THR A 1056 -3.17 27.08 23.11
N PHE A 1057 -1.83 27.08 23.05
CA PHE A 1057 -0.97 26.43 24.05
C PHE A 1057 0.11 27.36 24.67
N PRO A 1058 -0.24 28.54 25.22
CA PRO A 1058 0.73 29.47 25.80
C PRO A 1058 1.46 28.91 27.03
N THR A 1059 0.87 27.93 27.72
CA THR A 1059 1.39 27.34 28.97
C THR A 1059 2.57 26.38 28.79
N ILE A 1060 2.93 25.97 27.57
CA ILE A 1060 4.04 25.01 27.35
C ILE A 1060 5.34 25.53 27.96
N ILE A 1061 5.59 26.84 27.91
CA ILE A 1061 6.81 27.46 28.42
C ILE A 1061 6.88 27.38 29.95
N SER A 1062 5.75 27.53 30.65
CA SER A 1062 5.72 27.39 32.11
C SER A 1062 5.91 25.92 32.49
N ILE A 1063 5.15 25.01 31.86
CA ILE A 1063 5.25 23.56 32.09
C ILE A 1063 6.69 23.05 31.91
N VAL A 1064 7.38 23.44 30.84
CA VAL A 1064 8.79 23.05 30.63
C VAL A 1064 9.71 23.69 31.67
N SER A 1065 9.44 24.92 32.10
CA SER A 1065 10.25 25.60 33.12
C SER A 1065 10.10 24.96 34.50
N GLU A 1066 8.85 24.67 34.91
CA GLU A 1066 8.45 24.00 36.16
C GLU A 1066 9.14 22.63 36.30
N VAL A 1067 9.13 21.80 35.26
CA VAL A 1067 9.77 20.48 35.30
C VAL A 1067 11.29 20.51 35.06
N SER A 1068 11.90 21.64 34.70
CA SER A 1068 13.29 21.70 34.22
C SER A 1068 14.37 21.34 35.26
N ASP A 1069 14.00 21.28 36.54
CA ASP A 1069 14.88 20.80 37.62
C ASP A 1069 14.88 19.28 37.77
N SER A 1070 13.78 18.60 37.46
CA SER A 1070 13.73 17.12 37.42
C SER A 1070 14.10 16.57 36.03
N ILE A 1071 13.69 17.25 34.96
CA ILE A 1071 13.94 16.89 33.57
C ILE A 1071 15.00 17.82 32.99
N LYS A 1072 16.24 17.34 32.91
CA LYS A 1072 17.36 18.15 32.40
C LYS A 1072 17.16 18.53 30.92
N PRO A 1073 17.09 19.84 30.58
CA PRO A 1073 16.98 20.29 29.20
C PRO A 1073 18.14 19.79 28.33
N LYS A 1074 17.88 19.56 27.04
CA LYS A 1074 18.90 19.06 26.09
C LYS A 1074 19.02 19.96 24.87
N CYS A 1075 20.24 20.18 24.40
CA CYS A 1075 20.46 20.92 23.14
C CYS A 1075 19.84 20.14 21.97
N VAL A 1076 19.25 20.86 21.03
CA VAL A 1076 18.72 20.30 19.77
C VAL A 1076 19.84 19.60 18.97
N LYS A 1077 19.50 18.53 18.23
CA LYS A 1077 20.28 18.08 17.06
C LYS A 1077 19.59 18.71 15.86
N LEU A 1078 20.32 19.56 15.15
CA LEU A 1078 19.75 20.48 14.16
C LEU A 1078 18.96 19.71 13.10
N ASP A 1079 19.58 18.70 12.51
CA ASP A 1079 18.99 17.82 11.51
C ASP A 1079 17.77 17.00 12.00
N ASP A 1080 17.59 16.73 13.31
CA ASP A 1080 16.36 16.09 13.82
C ASP A 1080 15.18 17.09 13.83
N VAL A 1081 15.46 18.35 14.22
CA VAL A 1081 14.47 19.43 14.35
C VAL A 1081 14.13 20.05 13.00
N ASP A 1082 15.13 20.24 12.13
CA ASP A 1082 14.94 20.70 10.76
C ASP A 1082 14.17 19.66 9.94
N ALA A 1083 14.35 18.36 10.20
CA ALA A 1083 13.51 17.32 9.60
C ALA A 1083 12.05 17.42 10.04
N LEU A 1084 11.78 17.58 11.35
CA LEU A 1084 10.43 17.77 11.88
C LEU A 1084 9.76 19.04 11.34
N LYS A 1085 10.52 20.14 11.29
CA LYS A 1085 10.08 21.42 10.77
C LYS A 1085 9.80 21.37 9.26
N SER A 1086 10.70 20.78 8.47
CA SER A 1086 10.52 20.57 7.03
C SER A 1086 9.30 19.70 6.73
N PHE A 1087 9.09 18.62 7.49
CA PHE A 1087 7.93 17.74 7.35
C PHE A 1087 6.61 18.49 7.61
N LEU A 1088 6.55 19.32 8.68
CA LEU A 1088 5.38 20.13 9.00
C LEU A 1088 5.10 21.26 7.99
N ILE A 1089 6.13 21.76 7.30
CA ILE A 1089 6.01 22.81 6.28
C ILE A 1089 5.62 22.24 4.90
N ASN A 1090 6.23 21.12 4.50
CA ASN A 1090 6.16 20.62 3.12
C ASN A 1090 5.21 19.43 2.95
N ASP A 1091 5.39 18.38 3.74
CA ASP A 1091 4.77 17.07 3.53
C ASP A 1091 3.42 16.94 4.25
N PHE A 1092 3.33 17.41 5.50
CA PHE A 1092 2.13 17.30 6.32
C PHE A 1092 0.91 18.08 5.78
N PRO A 1093 1.04 19.29 5.19
CA PRO A 1093 -0.08 19.95 4.55
C PRO A 1093 -0.64 19.14 3.37
N TYR A 1094 0.23 18.47 2.61
CA TYR A 1094 -0.18 17.61 1.50
C TYR A 1094 -0.91 16.35 1.99
N ILE A 1095 -0.40 15.67 3.03
CA ILE A 1095 -1.11 14.56 3.70
C ILE A 1095 -2.49 15.02 4.19
N THR A 1096 -2.59 16.25 4.71
CA THR A 1096 -3.86 16.85 5.15
C THR A 1096 -4.83 17.12 4.00
N THR A 1097 -4.35 17.57 2.83
CA THR A 1097 -5.22 17.72 1.64
C THR A 1097 -5.71 16.38 1.12
N VAL A 1098 -4.85 15.35 1.08
CA VAL A 1098 -5.25 14.00 0.63
C VAL A 1098 -6.35 13.42 1.51
N ALA A 1099 -6.25 13.58 2.84
CA ALA A 1099 -7.29 13.12 3.77
C ALA A 1099 -8.67 13.79 3.60
N GLY A 1100 -8.75 14.90 2.86
CA GLY A 1100 -10.00 15.55 2.46
C GLY A 1100 -10.47 15.19 1.04
N GLU A 1101 -9.63 14.52 0.24
CA GLU A 1101 -9.93 14.04 -1.12
C GLU A 1101 -10.26 12.54 -1.18
N GLU A 1102 -10.05 11.80 -0.08
CA GLU A 1102 -10.36 10.37 0.00
C GLU A 1102 -11.88 10.08 -0.02
N PRO A 1103 -12.34 9.02 -0.72
CA PRO A 1103 -13.75 8.74 -0.91
C PRO A 1103 -14.47 8.32 0.39
N GLU A 1104 -15.74 8.75 0.54
CA GLU A 1104 -16.58 8.34 1.67
C GLU A 1104 -17.09 6.89 1.49
N ILE A 1105 -16.40 5.92 2.10
CA ILE A 1105 -16.89 4.54 2.27
C ILE A 1105 -18.14 4.55 3.19
N LEU A 1106 -19.31 4.30 2.62
CA LEU A 1106 -20.58 4.39 3.36
C LEU A 1106 -20.73 3.28 4.41
N LEU A 1107 -21.12 3.67 5.63
CA LEU A 1107 -21.53 2.73 6.68
C LEU A 1107 -22.73 1.88 6.24
N THR A 1108 -22.56 0.57 6.35
CA THR A 1108 -23.62 -0.44 6.13
C THR A 1108 -24.51 -0.66 7.36
N PHE A 1109 -24.13 -0.12 8.53
CA PHE A 1109 -24.88 -0.31 9.79
C PHE A 1109 -25.97 0.74 10.03
N ILE A 1110 -27.05 0.30 10.70
CA ILE A 1110 -28.26 1.07 10.97
C ILE A 1110 -28.23 1.62 12.39
N LEU A 1111 -27.80 2.89 12.49
CA LEU A 1111 -27.94 3.72 13.69
C LEU A 1111 -29.42 3.85 14.15
N PRO A 1112 -29.68 4.16 15.43
CA PRO A 1112 -31.04 4.44 15.91
C PRO A 1112 -31.66 5.68 15.24
N VAL A 1113 -32.99 5.80 15.33
CA VAL A 1113 -33.75 6.99 14.88
C VAL A 1113 -33.62 8.12 15.91
N SER A 1114 -33.86 9.36 15.48
CA SER A 1114 -33.90 10.58 16.30
C SER A 1114 -34.91 10.57 17.46
N ASP A 1115 -35.92 9.69 17.42
CA ASP A 1115 -36.81 9.38 18.55
C ASP A 1115 -36.40 8.05 19.22
N PRO A 1116 -35.82 8.04 20.43
CA PRO A 1116 -35.43 6.81 21.13
C PRO A 1116 -36.61 5.88 21.48
N ASN A 1117 -37.85 6.37 21.38
CA ASN A 1117 -39.06 5.56 21.60
C ASN A 1117 -39.50 4.80 20.34
N LYS A 1118 -38.94 5.15 19.16
CA LYS A 1118 -39.11 4.37 17.93
C LYS A 1118 -37.96 3.38 17.82
N ASP A 1119 -38.29 2.08 17.84
CA ASP A 1119 -37.40 1.14 17.16
C ASP A 1119 -37.29 1.57 15.69
N VAL A 1120 -36.06 1.57 15.15
CA VAL A 1120 -35.87 1.77 13.70
C VAL A 1120 -36.66 0.68 13.00
N ASP A 1121 -37.40 1.05 11.95
CA ASP A 1121 -37.98 0.08 11.02
C ASP A 1121 -36.92 -0.98 10.72
N ALA A 1122 -37.28 -2.26 10.89
CA ALA A 1122 -36.40 -3.34 10.46
C ALA A 1122 -36.01 -3.03 9.01
N PRO A 1123 -34.69 -3.01 8.67
CA PRO A 1123 -34.26 -2.57 7.35
C PRO A 1123 -35.14 -3.24 6.33
N VAL A 1124 -35.77 -2.42 5.47
CA VAL A 1124 -36.69 -2.92 4.46
C VAL A 1124 -35.97 -4.10 3.85
N LYS A 1125 -36.53 -5.29 4.05
CA LYS A 1125 -36.07 -6.46 3.34
C LYS A 1125 -36.50 -6.17 1.92
N GLU A 1126 -35.61 -5.50 1.17
CA GLU A 1126 -35.16 -6.03 -0.11
C GLU A 1126 -35.36 -7.52 0.01
N LYS A 1127 -36.30 -8.05 -0.78
CA LYS A 1127 -36.62 -9.47 -0.71
C LYS A 1127 -35.36 -10.16 -1.23
N LYS A 1128 -34.38 -10.38 -0.34
CA LYS A 1128 -33.14 -11.12 -0.59
C LYS A 1128 -33.61 -12.29 -1.41
N LYS A 1129 -33.22 -12.34 -2.69
CA LYS A 1129 -33.78 -13.32 -3.62
C LYS A 1129 -33.43 -14.67 -3.03
N VAL A 1130 -34.34 -15.27 -2.27
CA VAL A 1130 -34.11 -16.52 -1.59
C VAL A 1130 -34.05 -17.49 -2.74
N ILE A 1131 -32.83 -17.92 -3.05
CA ILE A 1131 -32.54 -18.79 -4.17
C ILE A 1131 -33.24 -20.11 -3.85
N LYS A 1132 -34.47 -20.25 -4.36
CA LYS A 1132 -35.32 -21.43 -4.13
C LYS A 1132 -34.69 -22.67 -4.77
N GLU A 1133 -34.11 -22.43 -5.95
CA GLU A 1133 -33.38 -23.34 -6.80
C GLU A 1133 -32.22 -22.55 -7.45
N ILE A 1134 -31.04 -23.14 -7.55
CA ILE A 1134 -30.06 -22.78 -8.59
C ILE A 1134 -30.32 -23.74 -9.75
N LYS A 1135 -30.55 -23.22 -10.94
CA LYS A 1135 -30.54 -23.99 -12.18
C LYS A 1135 -29.17 -23.83 -12.83
N ILE A 1136 -28.34 -24.87 -12.73
CA ILE A 1136 -27.13 -24.97 -13.54
C ILE A 1136 -27.58 -25.57 -14.87
N ALA A 1137 -27.52 -24.79 -15.94
CA ALA A 1137 -27.57 -25.36 -17.28
C ALA A 1137 -26.32 -26.24 -17.43
N LEU A 1138 -26.51 -27.52 -17.76
CA LEU A 1138 -25.38 -28.29 -18.23
C LEU A 1138 -25.02 -27.83 -19.66
N PRO A 1139 -23.74 -27.82 -20.04
CA PRO A 1139 -23.42 -27.98 -21.44
C PRO A 1139 -24.03 -29.32 -21.87
N MET A 1140 -24.83 -29.31 -22.93
CA MET A 1140 -25.05 -30.53 -23.69
C MET A 1140 -23.91 -30.59 -24.70
N ASN A 1141 -23.22 -31.71 -24.75
CA ASN A 1141 -22.42 -32.04 -25.92
C ASN A 1141 -23.39 -32.28 -27.08
N ASP A 1142 -23.03 -31.87 -28.28
CA ASP A 1142 -23.95 -31.88 -29.41
C ASP A 1142 -24.30 -33.31 -29.91
N ASP A 1143 -23.48 -34.29 -29.51
CA ASP A 1143 -23.48 -35.70 -29.95
C ASP A 1143 -24.74 -36.52 -29.58
N GLU A 1144 -25.58 -36.09 -28.63
CA GLU A 1144 -26.83 -36.79 -28.28
C GLU A 1144 -27.96 -36.46 -29.30
N GLU A 1145 -27.89 -36.94 -30.55
CA GLU A 1145 -29.04 -36.92 -31.51
C GLU A 1145 -29.31 -38.22 -32.27
N GLU A 1146 -28.57 -39.29 -32.00
CA GLU A 1146 -28.89 -40.65 -32.45
C GLU A 1146 -29.39 -41.48 -31.24
N GLU A 1147 -30.21 -42.52 -31.48
CA GLU A 1147 -30.90 -43.36 -30.49
C GLU A 1147 -32.04 -42.70 -29.68
N GLU A 1148 -33.23 -42.52 -30.28
CA GLU A 1148 -34.57 -42.77 -29.69
C GLU A 1148 -35.70 -42.59 -30.75
N GLU A 1149 -35.67 -43.41 -31.81
CA GLU A 1149 -36.90 -43.84 -32.53
C GLU A 1149 -37.24 -45.28 -32.08
N GLU A 1150 -38.46 -45.75 -32.40
CA GLU A 1150 -39.07 -47.04 -31.97
C GLU A 1150 -39.51 -47.15 -30.49
N ASP A 1151 -40.75 -46.70 -30.18
CA ASP A 1151 -41.72 -47.52 -29.44
C ASP A 1151 -43.17 -46.99 -29.65
N ASP A 1152 -44.18 -47.87 -29.54
CA ASP A 1152 -45.42 -47.77 -30.33
C ASP A 1152 -46.76 -47.74 -29.54
N ASN A 1153 -47.84 -47.20 -30.14
CA ASN A 1153 -49.25 -47.16 -29.66
C ASN A 1153 -49.55 -46.32 -28.38
N ASP A 1154 -50.73 -45.72 -28.13
CA ASP A 1154 -52.11 -46.21 -28.31
C ASP A 1154 -53.12 -45.02 -28.42
N SER A 1155 -54.41 -45.23 -28.09
CA SER A 1155 -55.57 -44.58 -28.68
C SER A 1155 -56.37 -43.66 -27.75
N ASN A 1156 -56.87 -42.54 -28.31
CA ASN A 1156 -58.22 -41.99 -28.08
C ASN A 1156 -58.47 -40.76 -28.99
N VAL A 1157 -59.51 -40.78 -29.83
CA VAL A 1157 -59.82 -39.68 -30.77
C VAL A 1157 -61.31 -39.32 -30.70
N THR A 1158 -61.65 -38.26 -29.97
CA THR A 1158 -63.06 -37.85 -29.74
C THR A 1158 -63.26 -36.32 -29.75
N ASN A 1159 -63.48 -35.78 -30.95
CA ASN A 1159 -64.29 -34.59 -31.28
C ASN A 1159 -64.32 -33.38 -30.32
N ALA A 1160 -63.54 -32.34 -30.63
CA ALA A 1160 -63.97 -30.96 -30.45
C ALA A 1160 -63.36 -30.03 -31.52
N ASN A 1161 -64.19 -29.49 -32.41
CA ASN A 1161 -63.76 -28.50 -33.41
C ASN A 1161 -63.56 -27.11 -32.77
N LYS A 1162 -62.36 -26.52 -32.94
CA LYS A 1162 -62.18 -25.17 -33.51
C LYS A 1162 -60.70 -24.79 -33.66
N THR A 1163 -60.38 -24.17 -34.81
CA THR A 1163 -59.22 -23.28 -35.07
C THR A 1163 -57.92 -23.66 -34.36
N ILE A 1164 -56.96 -24.37 -34.98
CA ILE A 1164 -56.54 -24.31 -36.40
C ILE A 1164 -56.35 -22.86 -36.86
N THR A 1165 -55.18 -22.30 -36.57
CA THR A 1165 -54.47 -21.27 -37.37
C THR A 1165 -53.16 -20.94 -36.63
N ASN A 1166 -51.97 -21.06 -37.21
CA ASN A 1166 -51.54 -21.74 -38.44
C ASN A 1166 -50.09 -22.23 -38.23
N GLU A 1167 -49.31 -22.48 -39.29
CA GLU A 1167 -47.83 -22.58 -39.22
C GLU A 1167 -47.29 -23.74 -38.35
N LYS A 1168 -47.68 -24.97 -38.72
CA LYS A 1168 -46.72 -26.09 -38.69
C LYS A 1168 -45.68 -25.90 -39.80
N ASP A 1169 -44.58 -26.67 -39.71
CA ASP A 1169 -43.57 -26.83 -40.76
C ASP A 1169 -42.96 -25.50 -41.23
N GLN A 1170 -42.37 -24.72 -40.32
CA GLN A 1170 -41.04 -25.05 -39.78
C GLN A 1170 -40.95 -24.90 -38.24
N ASN A 1171 -40.08 -25.61 -37.51
CA ASN A 1171 -38.65 -25.83 -37.84
C ASN A 1171 -38.11 -27.23 -37.46
N LYS A 1172 -38.97 -28.22 -37.16
CA LYS A 1172 -38.56 -29.48 -36.48
C LYS A 1172 -37.83 -29.22 -35.15
N LEU A 1173 -36.96 -30.13 -34.71
CA LEU A 1173 -36.51 -30.27 -33.33
C LEU A 1173 -35.79 -29.01 -32.81
N LYS A 1174 -36.24 -28.50 -31.66
CA LYS A 1174 -35.44 -27.63 -30.78
C LYS A 1174 -35.16 -28.41 -29.50
N LYS A 1175 -33.93 -28.93 -29.37
CA LYS A 1175 -33.45 -29.69 -28.20
C LYS A 1175 -33.75 -28.93 -26.90
N LYS A 1176 -34.27 -29.66 -25.90
CA LYS A 1176 -34.60 -29.10 -24.57
C LYS A 1176 -33.37 -29.18 -23.67
N GLN A 1177 -32.73 -28.04 -23.43
CA GLN A 1177 -31.53 -27.97 -22.58
C GLN A 1177 -31.75 -28.59 -21.19
N LYS A 1178 -30.88 -29.53 -20.80
CA LYS A 1178 -30.90 -30.21 -19.49
C LYS A 1178 -30.36 -29.27 -18.38
N PHE A 1179 -31.06 -29.18 -17.25
CA PHE A 1179 -30.69 -28.34 -16.10
C PHE A 1179 -30.60 -29.15 -14.80
N ILE A 1180 -29.48 -29.05 -14.08
CA ILE A 1180 -29.39 -29.51 -12.68
C ILE A 1180 -30.05 -28.47 -11.78
N LYS A 1181 -31.01 -28.90 -10.96
CA LYS A 1181 -31.67 -28.08 -9.93
C LYS A 1181 -31.06 -28.33 -8.56
N ILE A 1182 -30.27 -27.38 -8.06
CA ILE A 1182 -29.82 -27.40 -6.65
C ILE A 1182 -30.90 -26.72 -5.81
N ASN A 1183 -31.70 -27.52 -5.10
CA ASN A 1183 -32.78 -27.04 -4.24
C ASN A 1183 -32.24 -26.36 -2.97
N LYS A 1184 -33.03 -25.44 -2.39
CA LYS A 1184 -32.69 -24.70 -1.17
C LYS A 1184 -32.17 -25.58 -0.02
N SER A 1185 -32.69 -26.79 0.19
CA SER A 1185 -32.20 -27.70 1.24
C SER A 1185 -30.73 -28.12 1.05
N THR A 1186 -30.30 -28.34 -0.20
CA THR A 1186 -28.90 -28.62 -0.54
C THR A 1186 -28.02 -27.38 -0.36
N ILE A 1187 -28.54 -26.18 -0.71
CA ILE A 1187 -27.85 -24.90 -0.48
C ILE A 1187 -27.68 -24.65 1.02
N ASP A 1188 -28.75 -24.80 1.82
CA ASP A 1188 -28.73 -24.65 3.27
C ASP A 1188 -27.77 -25.65 3.94
N LYS A 1189 -27.60 -26.86 3.38
CA LYS A 1189 -26.63 -27.85 3.86
C LYS A 1189 -25.19 -27.46 3.48
N LEU A 1190 -24.91 -27.12 2.23
CA LEU A 1190 -23.59 -26.64 1.81
C LEU A 1190 -23.16 -25.37 2.57
N MET A 1191 -24.10 -24.49 2.90
CA MET A 1191 -23.88 -23.29 3.72
C MET A 1191 -23.66 -23.60 5.21
N LYS A 1192 -24.02 -24.79 5.69
CA LYS A 1192 -23.67 -25.31 7.03
C LYS A 1192 -22.34 -26.05 7.02
N ASP A 1193 -22.08 -26.85 5.99
CA ASP A 1193 -20.83 -27.61 5.83
C ASP A 1193 -19.63 -26.69 5.50
N ALA A 1194 -19.89 -25.41 5.23
CA ALA A 1194 -18.91 -24.34 4.99
C ALA A 1194 -18.89 -23.24 6.09
N GLN A 1195 -19.52 -23.49 7.26
CA GLN A 1195 -19.53 -22.59 8.44
C GLN A 1195 -18.85 -23.24 9.65
#